data_AF-A0A1G0JZ34-F1
#
_entry.id   AF-A0A1G0JZ34-F1
#
_cell.length_a   1.000
_cell.length_b   1.000
_cell.length_c   1.000
_cell.angle_alpha   90.00
_cell.angle_beta   90.00
_cell.angle_gamma   90.00
#
_symmetry.space_group_name_H-M   'P 1'
#
loop_
_entity.id
_entity.type
_entity.pdbx_description
1 polymer ?
#
loop_
_entity_poly.entity_id
_entity_poly.type
_entity_poly.pdbx_seq_one_letter_code
_entity_poly.pdbx_strand_id
1 'polypeptide(L)'
;MPSGTTLKFLLDALVLALVLYYIASYFSPQHLLSKTIATGGDTASHYYAAQYLKEYLLPHGKILGWMQGNFAGFPVFQFYFPMPFVLMVLLSYATGLQIAFKLISVLGIFLLPLCAHLCFRFLGFRFPTPSLAATFTLPFLFMEANSMWGGNIPSTLAGEFTYSIGLALMVLLAGSCYRGMLEQRWAVRNGVLLAVTGFCHGYTLLFAVAFSTYFLVALPGLARNLRYLAIVHGLAFCLMGFWIIPLLGYSPFTTRYNVVWVINSWQEILPPILWPSIVLAATFTLYKVARLIRPRWREPFDLHIGLLWYILGLSYLFFLTAFRIHVVDIRFLPFLQLFLCLLGAVPIGLLARCMKGGWMIVPIIALSTVLWTDHNVKYIRQWIPWNYSGFEGKTLWPAFSAVNKALKGTEAAPRVVYEHSAEHNAAGTVRAFESIPLFSGRNTLEGLYMQSSISSPFIFYIQSEISEVSSCALPDYNCATPNLQRGVDHLRLFNVSDFIVRSEAIKRAIRDSPDFEFRQSIPPYDVYRVKGGENRYVVPLQYEPVLLQTQDWKTDFYNWFRRPGTSSVHLVHLFGGTIADEKRFALKSSALPANITKQPLEGGVKITEEVSQEEIRITTNRVGHPLLVKVSYHPRWRVEGAEKIYLASPSFMLIYPNQTNVRLVFDDPPMVRFGQLLTILALCVVLVSWGPLRRRVPWLRAAPAAIEARLAATRPGLALAALLDGFDRRRKWMAPLVIATAGLGALILVFSLQQTDSSVLYNQGLEEFTKQRCDKAKPLFEQAMKLSPNAPSAINANYYYAICFYKERHWEKTIDLFEQLVARYPDSVYVPEAEFHIALGLNNLGRKGQAVAKFQSILVQHPASPWAGHTRTQLEVIARGAVPPGSVASALGAGPRTEFDAAMVLYDLNRLKEAGDAFRNFANKYPEDELADDASMYYCFSLFRREMYLEAIAELQIMVKRFPQSSWIPEARYHIGVSQMHLGQAQQATAAFEWVLKNAPSSRWAGFSREKLAEIKK
;
A
#
# COMPACT_ATOMS: atom_id res chain seq x y z
N MET A 1 20.24 -41.26 -37.17
CA MET A 1 20.48 -40.24 -36.10
C MET A 1 19.82 -38.94 -36.50
N PRO A 2 19.11 -38.22 -35.62
CA PRO A 2 18.50 -36.94 -35.97
C PRO A 2 19.58 -35.95 -36.43
N SER A 3 19.26 -35.07 -37.38
CA SER A 3 20.15 -33.95 -37.72
C SER A 3 20.50 -33.14 -36.46
N GLY A 4 21.70 -32.55 -36.40
CA GLY A 4 22.12 -31.74 -35.24
C GLY A 4 21.18 -30.56 -34.93
N THR A 5 20.32 -30.18 -35.86
CA THR A 5 19.26 -29.17 -35.70
C THR A 5 18.02 -29.74 -35.02
N THR A 6 17.63 -30.97 -35.38
CA THR A 6 16.49 -31.69 -34.78
C THR A 6 16.75 -31.99 -33.30
N LEU A 7 17.95 -32.45 -32.95
CA LEU A 7 18.32 -32.73 -31.55
C LEU A 7 18.24 -31.48 -30.66
N LYS A 8 18.76 -30.33 -31.13
CA LYS A 8 18.71 -29.07 -30.39
C LYS A 8 17.28 -28.59 -30.15
N PHE A 9 16.42 -28.72 -31.16
CA PHE A 9 15.01 -28.40 -31.04
C PHE A 9 14.29 -29.29 -30.01
N LEU A 10 14.55 -30.61 -30.04
CA LEU A 10 13.98 -31.54 -29.06
C LEU A 10 14.46 -31.23 -27.64
N LEU A 11 15.73 -30.87 -27.44
CA LEU A 11 16.26 -30.48 -26.13
C LEU A 11 15.66 -29.15 -25.63
N ASP A 12 15.50 -28.16 -26.50
CA ASP A 12 14.80 -26.91 -26.16
C ASP A 12 13.37 -27.19 -25.69
N ALA A 13 12.63 -28.00 -26.45
CA ALA A 13 11.27 -28.39 -26.10
C ALA A 13 11.21 -29.17 -24.78
N LEU A 14 12.15 -30.09 -24.55
CA LEU A 14 12.22 -30.87 -23.32
C LEU A 14 12.50 -30.00 -22.08
N VAL A 15 13.44 -29.05 -22.19
CA VAL A 15 13.75 -28.13 -21.07
C VAL A 15 12.57 -27.21 -20.78
N LEU A 16 11.91 -26.68 -21.80
CA LEU A 16 10.71 -25.88 -21.62
C LEU A 16 9.57 -26.69 -20.99
N ALA A 17 9.37 -27.93 -21.45
CA ALA A 17 8.39 -28.84 -20.87
C ALA A 17 8.71 -29.15 -19.39
N LEU A 18 9.98 -29.39 -19.05
CA LEU A 18 10.42 -29.59 -17.66
C LEU A 18 10.11 -28.38 -16.78
N VAL A 19 10.44 -27.17 -17.25
CA VAL A 19 10.20 -25.92 -16.50
C VAL A 19 8.70 -25.70 -16.29
N LEU A 20 7.89 -25.85 -17.34
CA LEU A 20 6.44 -25.70 -17.25
C LEU A 20 5.79 -26.78 -16.39
N TYR A 21 6.26 -28.03 -16.48
CA TYR A 21 5.81 -29.13 -15.64
C TYR A 21 6.15 -28.88 -14.17
N TYR A 22 7.35 -28.40 -13.87
CA TYR A 22 7.74 -28.05 -12.52
C TYR A 22 6.82 -26.97 -11.94
N ILE A 23 6.57 -25.88 -12.68
CA ILE A 23 5.58 -24.87 -12.26
C ILE A 23 4.20 -25.53 -12.05
N ALA A 24 3.71 -26.29 -13.02
CA ALA A 24 2.40 -26.93 -12.97
C ALA A 24 2.23 -27.89 -11.77
N SER A 25 3.32 -28.54 -11.31
CA SER A 25 3.29 -29.44 -10.16
C SER A 25 2.88 -28.76 -8.84
N TYR A 26 3.01 -27.44 -8.75
CA TYR A 26 2.54 -26.64 -7.62
C TYR A 26 1.07 -26.20 -7.74
N PHE A 27 0.52 -26.18 -8.95
CA PHE A 27 -0.84 -25.74 -9.23
C PHE A 27 -1.74 -26.94 -9.53
N SER A 28 -2.35 -27.48 -8.48
CA SER A 28 -3.27 -28.62 -8.61
C SER A 28 -4.48 -28.27 -9.50
N PRO A 29 -4.77 -29.06 -10.55
CA PRO A 29 -5.95 -28.88 -11.39
C PRO A 29 -7.26 -28.88 -10.60
N GLN A 30 -7.33 -29.64 -9.50
CA GLN A 30 -8.50 -29.69 -8.61
C GLN A 30 -8.84 -28.30 -8.05
N HIS A 31 -7.85 -27.49 -7.72
CA HIS A 31 -8.06 -26.14 -7.16
C HIS A 31 -8.26 -25.09 -8.25
N LEU A 32 -7.51 -25.17 -9.36
CA LEU A 32 -7.64 -24.22 -10.47
C LEU A 32 -8.97 -24.37 -11.22
N LEU A 33 -9.48 -25.59 -11.35
CA LEU A 33 -10.71 -25.90 -12.08
C LEU A 33 -11.94 -26.02 -11.16
N SER A 34 -11.80 -25.81 -9.85
CA SER A 34 -12.95 -25.75 -8.96
C SER A 34 -13.72 -24.43 -9.12
N LYS A 35 -15.05 -24.52 -8.99
CA LYS A 35 -15.97 -23.37 -9.04
C LYS A 35 -16.02 -22.60 -7.70
N THR A 36 -14.87 -22.40 -7.07
CA THR A 36 -14.74 -21.60 -5.84
C THR A 36 -14.11 -20.25 -6.15
N ILE A 37 -14.43 -19.23 -5.36
CA ILE A 37 -13.95 -17.85 -5.57
C ILE A 37 -12.57 -17.69 -4.92
N ALA A 38 -11.55 -17.37 -5.72
CA ALA A 38 -10.17 -17.24 -5.23
C ALA A 38 -10.04 -16.21 -4.09
N THR A 39 -9.24 -16.54 -3.08
CA THR A 39 -8.99 -15.69 -1.90
C THR A 39 -7.50 -15.34 -1.77
N GLY A 40 -7.15 -14.62 -0.70
CA GLY A 40 -5.80 -14.30 -0.27
C GLY A 40 -5.31 -12.93 -0.72
N GLY A 41 -4.70 -12.21 0.23
CA GLY A 41 -4.35 -10.80 0.04
C GLY A 41 -5.52 -10.00 -0.56
N ASP A 42 -5.22 -9.31 -1.64
CA ASP A 42 -6.11 -8.46 -2.42
C ASP A 42 -6.93 -9.24 -3.46
N THR A 43 -6.55 -10.49 -3.75
CA THR A 43 -7.13 -11.32 -4.82
C THR A 43 -8.65 -11.50 -4.68
N ALA A 44 -9.15 -11.63 -3.45
CA ALA A 44 -10.58 -11.78 -3.19
C ALA A 44 -11.39 -10.57 -3.69
N SER A 45 -10.94 -9.35 -3.36
CA SER A 45 -11.63 -8.11 -3.71
C SER A 45 -11.64 -7.85 -5.22
N HIS A 46 -10.66 -8.39 -5.95
CA HIS A 46 -10.63 -8.33 -7.42
C HIS A 46 -11.74 -9.14 -8.10
N TYR A 47 -12.27 -10.18 -7.46
CA TYR A 47 -13.33 -11.00 -8.07
C TYR A 47 -14.60 -10.19 -8.34
N TYR A 48 -15.00 -9.32 -7.40
CA TYR A 48 -16.17 -8.46 -7.59
C TYR A 48 -15.99 -7.51 -8.78
N ALA A 49 -14.80 -6.95 -8.98
CA ALA A 49 -14.53 -6.12 -10.17
C ALA A 49 -14.62 -6.91 -11.48
N ALA A 50 -14.16 -8.16 -11.50
CA ALA A 50 -14.29 -9.03 -12.67
C ALA A 50 -15.77 -9.38 -12.96
N GLN A 51 -16.55 -9.66 -11.91
CA GLN A 51 -17.98 -9.92 -12.03
C GLN A 51 -18.72 -8.68 -12.53
N TYR A 52 -18.48 -7.52 -11.93
CA TYR A 52 -19.10 -6.26 -12.34
C TYR A 52 -18.78 -5.89 -13.79
N LEU A 53 -17.54 -6.16 -14.25
CA LEU A 53 -17.18 -6.01 -15.66
C LEU A 53 -18.04 -6.90 -16.57
N LYS A 54 -18.27 -8.16 -16.17
CA LYS A 54 -19.04 -9.14 -16.94
C LYS A 54 -20.54 -8.85 -16.95
N GLU A 55 -21.10 -8.57 -15.78
CA GLU A 55 -22.56 -8.53 -15.57
C GLU A 55 -23.14 -7.14 -15.81
N TYR A 56 -22.34 -6.09 -15.63
CA TYR A 56 -22.80 -4.71 -15.79
C TYR A 56 -22.09 -3.97 -16.93
N LEU A 57 -20.76 -3.80 -16.90
CA LEU A 57 -20.08 -2.89 -17.82
C LEU A 57 -20.10 -3.34 -19.29
N LEU A 58 -19.64 -4.57 -19.59
CA LEU A 58 -19.55 -5.07 -20.96
C LEU A 58 -20.93 -5.18 -21.65
N PRO A 59 -22.01 -5.63 -20.99
CA PRO A 59 -23.37 -5.58 -21.55
C PRO A 59 -23.81 -4.16 -21.95
N HIS A 60 -23.31 -3.12 -21.27
CA HIS A 60 -23.57 -1.72 -21.61
C HIS A 60 -22.54 -1.14 -22.60
N GLY A 61 -21.67 -1.97 -23.20
CA GLY A 61 -20.65 -1.54 -24.14
C GLY A 61 -19.48 -0.77 -23.50
N LYS A 62 -19.28 -0.90 -22.18
CA LYS A 62 -18.28 -0.16 -21.41
C LYS A 62 -17.17 -1.08 -20.88
N ILE A 63 -15.99 -0.50 -20.69
CA ILE A 63 -14.87 -1.10 -19.94
C ILE A 63 -14.60 -0.31 -18.65
N LEU A 64 -14.86 1.00 -18.68
CA LEU A 64 -14.70 1.92 -17.56
C LEU A 64 -16.10 2.37 -17.12
N GLY A 65 -16.36 2.45 -15.81
CA GLY A 65 -17.66 2.91 -15.31
C GLY A 65 -17.64 3.22 -13.81
N TRP A 66 -18.81 3.42 -13.22
CA TRP A 66 -18.95 3.71 -11.78
C TRP A 66 -19.45 2.51 -10.98
N MET A 67 -18.73 2.14 -9.93
CA MET A 67 -19.14 1.07 -9.02
C MET A 67 -19.51 1.65 -7.66
N GLN A 68 -20.75 1.46 -7.20
CA GLN A 68 -21.23 1.93 -5.89
C GLN A 68 -20.67 1.12 -4.70
N GLY A 69 -20.21 -0.11 -4.97
CA GLY A 69 -19.97 -1.18 -3.98
C GLY A 69 -19.05 -0.82 -2.81
N ASN A 70 -18.05 0.04 -3.00
CA ASN A 70 -17.12 0.47 -1.95
C ASN A 70 -16.89 1.98 -2.07
N PHE A 71 -16.25 2.58 -1.08
CA PHE A 71 -15.78 3.97 -1.09
C PHE A 71 -16.84 5.04 -1.37
N ALA A 72 -18.10 4.75 -1.03
CA ALA A 72 -19.26 5.55 -1.43
C ALA A 72 -19.38 5.76 -2.96
N GLY A 73 -18.75 4.88 -3.74
CA GLY A 73 -18.67 4.95 -5.20
C GLY A 73 -17.28 5.34 -5.70
N PHE A 74 -16.84 4.72 -6.80
CA PHE A 74 -15.58 5.06 -7.48
C PHE A 74 -15.57 4.67 -8.97
N PRO A 75 -14.74 5.32 -9.82
CA PRO A 75 -14.60 5.00 -11.24
C PRO A 75 -13.75 3.73 -11.45
N VAL A 76 -14.38 2.56 -11.42
CA VAL A 76 -13.70 1.27 -11.60
C VAL A 76 -13.02 1.17 -12.97
N PHE A 77 -11.81 0.58 -13.00
CA PHE A 77 -10.90 0.47 -14.14
C PHE A 77 -10.37 1.78 -14.74
N GLN A 78 -10.82 2.96 -14.31
CA GLN A 78 -10.26 4.23 -14.79
C GLN A 78 -8.81 4.43 -14.30
N PHE A 79 -8.56 4.07 -13.05
CA PHE A 79 -7.23 4.14 -12.42
C PHE A 79 -6.65 2.74 -12.13
N TYR A 80 -7.14 1.72 -12.81
CA TYR A 80 -6.67 0.34 -12.69
C TYR A 80 -6.60 -0.35 -14.07
N PHE A 81 -5.97 -1.51 -14.15
CA PHE A 81 -5.60 -2.14 -15.43
C PHE A 81 -6.70 -3.09 -15.93
N PRO A 82 -7.36 -2.80 -17.07
CA PRO A 82 -8.56 -3.55 -17.48
C PRO A 82 -8.27 -4.88 -18.18
N MET A 83 -7.14 -5.04 -18.88
CA MET A 83 -6.96 -6.16 -19.82
C MET A 83 -7.02 -7.55 -19.15
N PRO A 84 -6.36 -7.80 -18.01
CA PRO A 84 -6.47 -9.10 -17.34
C PRO A 84 -7.92 -9.46 -16.99
N PHE A 85 -8.74 -8.49 -16.58
CA PHE A 85 -10.16 -8.71 -16.27
C PHE A 85 -10.98 -8.97 -17.53
N VAL A 86 -10.71 -8.26 -18.63
CA VAL A 86 -11.34 -8.55 -19.93
C VAL A 86 -11.03 -9.98 -20.36
N LEU A 87 -9.78 -10.44 -20.22
CA LEU A 87 -9.40 -11.83 -20.52
C LEU A 87 -10.14 -12.83 -19.61
N MET A 88 -10.31 -12.52 -18.32
CA MET A 88 -11.10 -13.34 -17.41
C MET A 88 -12.55 -13.45 -17.87
N VAL A 89 -13.18 -12.33 -18.26
CA VAL A 89 -14.57 -12.36 -18.73
C VAL A 89 -14.71 -13.14 -20.03
N LEU A 90 -13.82 -12.92 -21.01
CA LEU A 90 -13.84 -13.64 -22.28
C LEU A 90 -13.70 -15.15 -22.07
N LEU A 91 -12.77 -15.59 -21.23
CA LEU A 91 -12.60 -17.01 -20.91
C LEU A 91 -13.78 -17.56 -20.09
N SER A 92 -14.43 -16.72 -19.27
CA SER A 92 -15.55 -17.13 -18.42
C SER A 92 -16.79 -17.60 -19.21
N TYR A 93 -16.94 -17.20 -20.47
CA TYR A 93 -18.02 -17.72 -21.33
C TYR A 93 -17.86 -19.21 -21.64
N ALA A 94 -16.63 -19.74 -21.58
CA ALA A 94 -16.36 -21.16 -21.78
C ALA A 94 -16.27 -21.96 -20.47
N THR A 95 -15.73 -21.36 -19.40
CA THR A 95 -15.38 -22.09 -18.17
C THR A 95 -16.14 -21.66 -16.91
N GLY A 96 -16.85 -20.54 -16.94
CA GLY A 96 -17.35 -19.86 -15.75
C GLY A 96 -16.31 -18.90 -15.15
N LEU A 97 -16.78 -17.88 -14.42
CA LEU A 97 -15.92 -16.78 -13.97
C LEU A 97 -14.91 -17.22 -12.90
N GLN A 98 -15.30 -18.13 -11.99
CA GLN A 98 -14.42 -18.67 -10.95
C GLN A 98 -13.16 -19.32 -11.53
N ILE A 99 -13.34 -20.19 -12.53
CA ILE A 99 -12.24 -20.92 -13.19
C ILE A 99 -11.42 -19.95 -14.04
N ALA A 100 -12.09 -19.11 -14.85
CA ALA A 100 -11.41 -18.13 -15.69
C ALA A 100 -10.55 -17.16 -14.88
N PHE A 101 -11.04 -16.70 -13.72
CA PHE A 101 -10.30 -15.83 -12.81
C PHE A 101 -8.99 -16.47 -12.35
N LYS A 102 -9.05 -17.73 -11.88
CA LYS A 102 -7.87 -18.48 -11.43
C LYS A 102 -6.87 -18.76 -12.56
N LEU A 103 -7.35 -19.12 -13.75
CA LEU A 103 -6.48 -19.44 -14.88
C LEU A 103 -5.76 -18.19 -15.41
N ILE A 104 -6.46 -17.05 -15.48
CA ILE A 104 -5.83 -15.80 -15.90
C ILE A 104 -4.94 -15.22 -14.80
N SER A 105 -5.26 -15.39 -13.52
CA SER A 105 -4.41 -14.89 -12.43
C SER A 105 -3.03 -15.56 -12.43
N VAL A 106 -2.93 -16.85 -12.75
CA VAL A 106 -1.62 -17.54 -12.86
C VAL A 106 -0.93 -17.35 -14.21
N LEU A 107 -1.58 -16.74 -15.21
CA LEU A 107 -1.09 -16.69 -16.59
C LEU A 107 0.32 -16.09 -16.70
N GLY A 108 0.61 -15.04 -15.93
CA GLY A 108 1.94 -14.40 -15.91
C GLY A 108 3.08 -15.35 -15.51
N ILE A 109 2.81 -16.24 -14.53
CA ILE A 109 3.77 -17.23 -14.02
C ILE A 109 4.15 -18.22 -15.13
N PHE A 110 3.17 -18.72 -15.89
CA PHE A 110 3.42 -19.66 -16.98
C PHE A 110 3.96 -18.98 -18.25
N LEU A 111 3.62 -17.70 -18.49
CA LEU A 111 4.13 -16.94 -19.62
C LEU A 111 5.59 -16.52 -19.45
N LEU A 112 6.05 -16.25 -18.21
CA LEU A 112 7.37 -15.68 -17.99
C LEU A 112 8.53 -16.53 -18.55
N PRO A 113 8.62 -17.86 -18.31
CA PRO A 113 9.68 -18.68 -18.89
C PRO A 113 9.65 -18.70 -20.42
N LEU A 114 8.45 -18.73 -21.02
CA LEU A 114 8.26 -18.70 -22.47
C LEU A 114 8.72 -17.35 -23.05
N CYS A 115 8.35 -16.25 -22.39
CA CYS A 115 8.74 -14.90 -22.79
C CYS A 115 10.24 -14.69 -22.64
N ALA A 116 10.87 -15.23 -21.59
CA ALA A 116 12.33 -15.22 -21.42
C ALA A 116 13.05 -15.99 -22.53
N HIS A 117 12.58 -17.20 -22.86
CA HIS A 117 13.11 -17.99 -23.97
C HIS A 117 13.04 -17.22 -25.29
N LEU A 118 11.86 -16.69 -25.63
CA LEU A 118 11.64 -15.94 -26.86
C LEU A 118 12.44 -14.63 -26.89
N CYS A 119 12.54 -13.94 -25.76
CA CYS A 119 13.35 -12.73 -25.62
C CYS A 119 14.80 -13.03 -26.00
N PHE A 120 15.42 -14.06 -25.42
CA PHE A 120 16.80 -14.42 -25.72
C PHE A 120 17.01 -14.88 -27.17
N ARG A 121 16.02 -15.54 -27.78
CA ARG A 121 16.05 -15.84 -29.23
C ARG A 121 16.00 -14.57 -30.08
N PHE A 122 15.16 -13.60 -29.72
CA PHE A 122 15.08 -12.32 -30.45
C PHE A 122 16.30 -11.44 -30.24
N LEU A 123 16.93 -11.50 -29.07
CA LEU A 123 18.26 -10.92 -28.88
C LEU A 123 19.24 -11.57 -29.87
N GLY A 124 19.17 -12.87 -30.09
CA GLY A 124 20.01 -13.56 -31.07
C GLY A 124 20.96 -14.57 -30.43
N PHE A 125 20.75 -14.87 -29.14
CA PHE A 125 21.41 -15.99 -28.50
C PHE A 125 20.97 -17.30 -29.16
N ARG A 126 21.94 -18.17 -29.45
CA ARG A 126 21.70 -19.50 -30.02
C ARG A 126 21.55 -20.54 -28.91
N PHE A 127 21.04 -21.71 -29.28
CA PHE A 127 21.03 -22.88 -28.40
C PHE A 127 22.39 -23.06 -27.69
N PRO A 128 22.43 -23.25 -26.36
CA PRO A 128 21.29 -23.51 -25.46
C PRO A 128 20.83 -22.32 -24.59
N THR A 129 21.40 -21.13 -24.74
CA THR A 129 21.14 -20.00 -23.84
C THR A 129 19.66 -19.63 -23.68
N PRO A 130 18.81 -19.62 -24.74
CA PRO A 130 17.39 -19.33 -24.58
C PRO A 130 16.64 -20.29 -23.65
N SER A 131 16.99 -21.57 -23.65
CA SER A 131 16.36 -22.57 -22.78
C SER A 131 16.85 -22.44 -21.35
N LEU A 132 18.14 -22.12 -21.16
CA LEU A 132 18.66 -21.79 -19.83
C LEU A 132 18.02 -20.51 -19.27
N ALA A 133 17.75 -19.50 -20.10
CA ALA A 133 17.06 -18.30 -19.69
C ALA A 133 15.65 -18.60 -19.14
N ALA A 134 14.91 -19.53 -19.77
CA ALA A 134 13.64 -20.01 -19.24
C ALA A 134 13.80 -20.71 -17.88
N THR A 135 14.77 -21.62 -17.76
CA THR A 135 15.06 -22.31 -16.49
C THR A 135 15.41 -21.32 -15.37
N PHE A 136 16.20 -20.30 -15.66
CA PHE A 136 16.65 -19.32 -14.67
C PHE A 136 15.54 -18.36 -14.22
N THR A 137 14.35 -18.41 -14.81
CA THR A 137 13.18 -17.73 -14.23
C THR A 137 12.65 -18.41 -12.97
N LEU A 138 12.93 -19.71 -12.76
CA LEU A 138 12.40 -20.48 -11.63
C LEU A 138 12.82 -19.92 -10.25
N PRO A 139 14.10 -19.62 -9.97
CA PRO A 139 14.49 -19.01 -8.70
C PRO A 139 13.75 -17.70 -8.40
N PHE A 140 13.48 -16.88 -9.42
CA PHE A 140 12.73 -15.63 -9.28
C PHE A 140 11.25 -15.90 -8.99
N LEU A 141 10.61 -16.80 -9.75
CA LEU A 141 9.18 -17.11 -9.57
C LEU A 141 8.88 -17.69 -8.18
N PHE A 142 9.79 -18.51 -7.64
CA PHE A 142 9.62 -19.22 -6.38
C PHE A 142 10.25 -18.53 -5.17
N MET A 143 10.78 -17.31 -5.32
CA MET A 143 11.32 -16.59 -4.17
C MET A 143 10.22 -16.18 -3.19
N GLU A 144 10.44 -16.49 -1.91
CA GLU A 144 9.47 -16.29 -0.83
C GLU A 144 9.77 -15.09 0.06
N ALA A 145 10.86 -14.37 -0.20
CA ALA A 145 11.33 -13.25 0.61
C ALA A 145 10.42 -12.03 0.58
N ASN A 146 9.50 -11.94 -0.39
CA ASN A 146 8.51 -10.88 -0.50
C ASN A 146 7.23 -11.41 -1.16
N SER A 147 6.10 -10.92 -0.67
CA SER A 147 4.75 -11.31 -1.11
C SER A 147 3.96 -10.16 -1.75
N MET A 148 4.55 -8.97 -1.90
CA MET A 148 3.87 -7.76 -2.38
C MET A 148 4.77 -6.87 -3.24
N TRP A 149 5.83 -7.39 -3.87
CA TRP A 149 6.75 -6.57 -4.70
C TRP A 149 6.45 -6.71 -6.19
N GLY A 150 6.04 -7.89 -6.63
CA GLY A 150 5.53 -8.18 -7.97
C GLY A 150 6.27 -9.29 -8.71
N GLY A 151 5.56 -9.95 -9.62
CA GLY A 151 6.13 -10.85 -10.62
C GLY A 151 6.46 -12.28 -10.15
N ASN A 152 6.65 -12.52 -8.85
CA ASN A 152 6.80 -13.87 -8.29
C ASN A 152 5.44 -14.50 -7.92
N ILE A 153 5.46 -15.79 -7.56
CA ILE A 153 4.26 -16.54 -7.16
C ILE A 153 3.61 -15.91 -5.92
N PRO A 154 4.34 -15.60 -4.82
CA PRO A 154 3.77 -14.92 -3.67
C PRO A 154 3.01 -13.64 -3.99
N SER A 155 3.61 -12.72 -4.75
CA SER A 155 2.97 -11.46 -5.14
C SER A 155 1.76 -11.68 -6.04
N THR A 156 1.85 -12.65 -6.96
CA THR A 156 0.72 -13.01 -7.83
C THR A 156 -0.49 -13.48 -7.02
N LEU A 157 -0.27 -14.32 -6.00
CA LEU A 157 -1.32 -14.82 -5.10
C LEU A 157 -1.87 -13.74 -4.17
N ALA A 158 -1.04 -12.75 -3.80
CA ALA A 158 -1.47 -11.61 -3.01
C ALA A 158 -2.33 -10.60 -3.79
N GLY A 159 -2.44 -10.71 -5.12
CA GLY A 159 -3.28 -9.85 -5.96
C GLY A 159 -2.57 -9.21 -7.15
N GLU A 160 -1.26 -9.41 -7.29
CA GLU A 160 -0.46 -8.76 -8.34
C GLU A 160 -0.34 -9.56 -9.63
N PHE A 161 -1.37 -10.32 -9.97
CA PHE A 161 -1.42 -11.09 -11.21
C PHE A 161 -1.35 -10.19 -12.46
N THR A 162 -1.91 -8.98 -12.39
CA THR A 162 -1.83 -7.99 -13.47
C THR A 162 -0.38 -7.58 -13.75
N TYR A 163 0.42 -7.39 -12.69
CA TYR A 163 1.84 -7.08 -12.76
C TYR A 163 2.61 -8.28 -13.34
N SER A 164 2.32 -9.50 -12.87
CA SER A 164 2.95 -10.73 -13.34
C SER A 164 2.80 -10.94 -14.85
N ILE A 165 1.59 -10.75 -15.39
CA ILE A 165 1.32 -10.80 -16.83
C ILE A 165 2.08 -9.67 -17.56
N GLY A 166 2.00 -8.44 -17.05
CA GLY A 166 2.70 -7.30 -17.63
C GLY A 166 4.22 -7.49 -17.68
N LEU A 167 4.81 -8.08 -16.64
CA LEU A 167 6.25 -8.35 -16.55
C LEU A 167 6.69 -9.36 -17.62
N ALA A 168 5.95 -10.47 -17.78
CA ALA A 168 6.23 -11.46 -18.81
C ALA A 168 6.18 -10.84 -20.22
N LEU A 169 5.15 -10.04 -20.51
CA LEU A 169 5.01 -9.36 -21.80
C LEU A 169 6.08 -8.28 -22.02
N MET A 170 6.52 -7.59 -20.97
CA MET A 170 7.63 -6.63 -21.03
C MET A 170 8.94 -7.35 -21.40
N VAL A 171 9.23 -8.51 -20.81
CA VAL A 171 10.42 -9.32 -21.18
C VAL A 171 10.37 -9.72 -22.64
N LEU A 172 9.21 -10.16 -23.13
CA LEU A 172 9.01 -10.48 -24.56
C LEU A 172 9.23 -9.24 -25.44
N LEU A 173 8.70 -8.08 -25.02
CA LEU A 173 8.85 -6.80 -25.72
C LEU A 173 10.32 -6.38 -25.79
N ALA A 174 11.12 -6.56 -24.74
CA ALA A 174 12.54 -6.21 -24.75
C ALA A 174 13.30 -6.90 -25.91
N GLY A 175 13.13 -8.21 -26.06
CA GLY A 175 13.72 -8.96 -27.18
C GLY A 175 13.10 -8.60 -28.54
N SER A 176 11.77 -8.50 -28.62
CA SER A 176 11.06 -8.19 -29.87
C SER A 176 11.37 -6.78 -30.39
N CYS A 177 11.49 -5.79 -29.51
CA CYS A 177 11.95 -4.43 -29.85
C CYS A 177 13.41 -4.43 -30.28
N TYR A 178 14.30 -5.14 -29.58
CA TYR A 178 15.70 -5.25 -29.98
C TYR A 178 15.86 -5.78 -31.40
N ARG A 179 15.18 -6.89 -31.72
CA ARG A 179 15.21 -7.48 -33.06
C ARG A 179 14.59 -6.56 -34.11
N GLY A 180 13.42 -6.00 -33.82
CA GLY A 180 12.72 -5.08 -34.70
C GLY A 180 13.50 -3.78 -34.96
N MET A 181 14.29 -3.33 -34.00
CA MET A 181 15.21 -2.21 -34.14
C MET A 181 16.35 -2.47 -35.10
N LEU A 182 17.03 -3.61 -34.96
CA LEU A 182 18.14 -3.96 -35.83
C LEU A 182 17.69 -4.14 -37.27
N GLU A 183 16.52 -4.75 -37.46
CA GLU A 183 15.98 -5.09 -38.78
C GLU A 183 15.03 -4.02 -39.35
N GLN A 184 14.72 -2.97 -38.57
CA GLN A 184 13.77 -1.91 -38.92
C GLN A 184 12.40 -2.43 -39.37
N ARG A 185 11.92 -3.48 -38.69
CA ARG A 185 10.63 -4.13 -38.94
C ARG A 185 9.87 -4.34 -37.64
N TRP A 186 8.59 -4.68 -37.75
CA TRP A 186 7.71 -5.00 -36.60
C TRP A 186 7.32 -3.81 -35.72
N ALA A 187 7.49 -2.56 -36.14
CA ALA A 187 7.05 -1.38 -35.37
C ALA A 187 5.59 -1.48 -34.91
N VAL A 188 4.67 -1.84 -35.82
CA VAL A 188 3.24 -2.03 -35.48
C VAL A 188 3.04 -3.16 -34.47
N ARG A 189 3.73 -4.30 -34.65
CA ARG A 189 3.65 -5.43 -33.70
C ARG A 189 4.15 -5.05 -32.32
N ASN A 190 5.26 -4.32 -32.24
CA ASN A 190 5.82 -3.86 -30.98
C ASN A 190 4.97 -2.76 -30.34
N GLY A 191 4.30 -1.91 -31.14
CA GLY A 191 3.31 -0.96 -30.63
C GLY A 191 2.09 -1.64 -30.02
N VAL A 192 1.55 -2.69 -30.67
CA VAL A 192 0.47 -3.51 -30.08
C VAL A 192 0.96 -4.23 -28.82
N LEU A 193 2.13 -4.85 -28.86
CA LEU A 193 2.68 -5.54 -27.68
C LEU A 193 2.90 -4.58 -26.51
N LEU A 194 3.39 -3.36 -26.76
CA LEU A 194 3.53 -2.32 -25.75
C LEU A 194 2.16 -1.88 -25.18
N ALA A 195 1.14 -1.71 -26.03
CA ALA A 195 -0.22 -1.40 -25.57
C ALA A 195 -0.79 -2.51 -24.68
N VAL A 196 -0.64 -3.79 -25.07
CA VAL A 196 -1.11 -4.92 -24.25
C VAL A 196 -0.35 -4.98 -22.92
N THR A 197 0.98 -4.79 -22.94
CA THR A 197 1.78 -4.69 -21.71
C THR A 197 1.26 -3.57 -20.79
N GLY A 198 0.88 -2.42 -21.34
CA GLY A 198 0.37 -1.30 -20.56
C GLY A 198 -1.05 -1.47 -20.03
N PHE A 199 -1.93 -2.13 -20.78
CA PHE A 199 -3.23 -2.50 -20.26
C PHE A 199 -3.17 -3.61 -19.21
N CYS A 200 -2.05 -4.33 -19.09
CA CYS A 200 -1.79 -5.26 -18.00
C CYS A 200 -1.30 -4.54 -16.75
N HIS A 201 -0.32 -3.63 -16.84
CA HIS A 201 0.16 -2.88 -15.69
C HIS A 201 0.90 -1.58 -16.03
N GLY A 202 0.69 -0.54 -15.21
CA GLY A 202 1.33 0.78 -15.35
C GLY A 202 2.84 0.77 -15.14
N TYR A 203 3.35 0.11 -14.08
CA TYR A 203 4.81 -0.06 -13.86
C TYR A 203 5.51 -0.74 -15.04
N THR A 204 4.92 -1.79 -15.62
CA THR A 204 5.53 -2.50 -16.75
C THR A 204 5.50 -1.66 -18.03
N LEU A 205 4.48 -0.80 -18.22
CA LEU A 205 4.46 0.21 -19.28
C LEU A 205 5.55 1.27 -19.11
N LEU A 206 5.61 1.88 -17.92
CA LEU A 206 6.59 2.92 -17.60
C LEU A 206 8.01 2.40 -17.81
N PHE A 207 8.28 1.20 -17.30
CA PHE A 207 9.57 0.54 -17.47
C PHE A 207 9.85 0.18 -18.95
N ALA A 208 8.82 -0.25 -19.70
CA ALA A 208 8.93 -0.54 -21.12
C ALA A 208 9.30 0.68 -21.98
N VAL A 209 8.69 1.83 -21.68
CA VAL A 209 9.04 3.10 -22.32
C VAL A 209 10.48 3.47 -22.00
N ALA A 210 10.86 3.37 -20.73
CA ALA A 210 12.19 3.75 -20.27
C ALA A 210 13.32 2.88 -20.86
N PHE A 211 13.19 1.55 -20.89
CA PHE A 211 14.27 0.71 -21.44
C PHE A 211 14.47 0.94 -22.96
N SER A 212 13.41 1.35 -23.68
CA SER A 212 13.50 1.58 -25.12
C SER A 212 14.47 2.70 -25.51
N THR A 213 14.79 3.60 -24.57
CA THR A 213 15.79 4.66 -24.78
C THR A 213 17.20 4.12 -24.98
N TYR A 214 17.48 2.88 -24.55
CA TYR A 214 18.70 2.14 -24.89
C TYR A 214 18.99 2.20 -26.39
N PHE A 215 17.98 2.04 -27.24
CA PHE A 215 18.16 1.98 -28.69
C PHE A 215 18.56 3.32 -29.31
N LEU A 216 18.23 4.44 -28.67
CA LEU A 216 18.64 5.77 -29.12
C LEU A 216 20.12 6.03 -28.85
N VAL A 217 20.64 5.46 -27.77
CA VAL A 217 22.04 5.66 -27.36
C VAL A 217 22.95 4.56 -27.91
N ALA A 218 22.49 3.31 -27.89
CA ALA A 218 23.29 2.14 -28.18
C ALA A 218 23.28 1.70 -29.66
N LEU A 219 22.33 2.13 -30.49
CA LEU A 219 22.26 1.76 -31.92
C LEU A 219 22.50 2.96 -32.88
N PRO A 220 23.14 2.74 -34.05
CA PRO A 220 23.36 3.81 -35.04
C PRO A 220 22.08 4.21 -35.76
N GLY A 221 22.08 5.45 -36.27
CA GLY A 221 20.97 6.00 -37.02
C GLY A 221 19.90 6.57 -36.09
N LEU A 222 20.24 7.61 -35.33
CA LEU A 222 19.37 8.20 -34.31
C LEU A 222 18.00 8.59 -34.90
N ALA A 223 17.99 9.23 -36.07
CA ALA A 223 16.76 9.62 -36.78
C ALA A 223 15.84 8.42 -37.06
N ARG A 224 16.43 7.34 -37.56
CA ARG A 224 15.74 6.11 -37.91
C ARG A 224 15.17 5.41 -36.67
N ASN A 225 15.94 5.40 -35.58
CA ASN A 225 15.56 4.77 -34.32
C ASN A 225 14.45 5.58 -33.62
N LEU A 226 14.57 6.91 -33.60
CA LEU A 226 13.52 7.82 -33.12
C LEU A 226 12.22 7.61 -33.89
N ARG A 227 12.27 7.52 -35.23
CA ARG A 227 11.08 7.27 -36.04
C ARG A 227 10.37 5.99 -35.65
N TYR A 228 11.11 4.90 -35.56
CA TYR A 228 10.51 3.62 -35.20
C TYR A 228 9.91 3.66 -33.78
N LEU A 229 10.64 4.22 -32.80
CA LEU A 229 10.12 4.33 -31.44
C LEU A 229 8.89 5.25 -31.39
N ALA A 230 8.85 6.32 -32.18
CA ALA A 230 7.68 7.18 -32.31
C ALA A 230 6.47 6.41 -32.85
N ILE A 231 6.65 5.51 -33.82
CA ILE A 231 5.57 4.64 -34.31
C ILE A 231 5.13 3.66 -33.22
N VAL A 232 6.06 3.01 -32.52
CA VAL A 232 5.75 2.04 -31.45
C VAL A 232 4.98 2.72 -30.31
N HIS A 233 5.53 3.80 -29.77
CA HIS A 233 4.95 4.52 -28.63
C HIS A 233 3.70 5.29 -29.01
N GLY A 234 3.70 5.97 -30.17
CA GLY A 234 2.54 6.70 -30.67
C GLY A 234 1.36 5.78 -30.95
N LEU A 235 1.59 4.63 -31.60
CA LEU A 235 0.56 3.62 -31.80
C LEU A 235 0.06 3.05 -30.47
N ALA A 236 0.97 2.72 -29.54
CA ALA A 236 0.59 2.18 -28.24
C ALA A 236 -0.26 3.19 -27.44
N PHE A 237 0.13 4.45 -27.42
CA PHE A 237 -0.61 5.54 -26.79
C PHE A 237 -2.01 5.68 -27.39
N CYS A 238 -2.14 5.67 -28.73
CA CYS A 238 -3.44 5.77 -29.39
C CYS A 238 -4.32 4.53 -29.12
N LEU A 239 -3.75 3.32 -29.17
CA LEU A 239 -4.46 2.07 -28.81
C LEU A 239 -4.97 2.11 -27.36
N MET A 240 -4.22 2.71 -26.45
CA MET A 240 -4.61 2.92 -25.05
C MET A 240 -5.42 4.21 -24.84
N GLY A 241 -5.74 4.96 -25.89
CA GLY A 241 -6.32 6.31 -25.83
C GLY A 241 -7.56 6.41 -24.94
N PHE A 242 -8.50 5.46 -25.06
CA PHE A 242 -9.71 5.44 -24.23
C PHE A 242 -9.45 5.30 -22.72
N TRP A 243 -8.27 4.82 -22.32
CA TRP A 243 -7.89 4.58 -20.93
C TRP A 243 -6.84 5.58 -20.43
N ILE A 244 -5.74 5.78 -21.17
CA ILE A 244 -4.61 6.62 -20.72
C ILE A 244 -4.97 8.10 -20.65
N ILE A 245 -5.81 8.59 -21.58
CA ILE A 245 -6.23 9.99 -21.60
C ILE A 245 -7.10 10.32 -20.38
N PRO A 246 -8.19 9.59 -20.07
CA PRO A 246 -8.94 9.84 -18.85
C PRO A 246 -8.16 9.52 -17.58
N LEU A 247 -7.28 8.52 -17.57
CA LEU A 247 -6.39 8.25 -16.44
C LEU A 247 -5.55 9.49 -16.08
N LEU A 248 -4.94 10.13 -17.08
CA LEU A 248 -4.13 11.34 -16.87
C LEU A 248 -5.01 12.56 -16.51
N GLY A 249 -6.08 12.78 -17.27
CA GLY A 249 -6.96 13.95 -17.11
C GLY A 249 -7.72 13.98 -15.78
N TYR A 250 -8.01 12.82 -15.19
CA TYR A 250 -8.70 12.71 -13.90
C TYR A 250 -7.80 12.34 -12.73
N SER A 251 -6.48 12.29 -12.91
CA SER A 251 -5.53 11.99 -11.84
C SER A 251 -5.66 12.87 -10.57
N PRO A 252 -6.11 14.15 -10.62
CA PRO A 252 -6.36 14.94 -9.41
C PRO A 252 -7.46 14.37 -8.50
N PHE A 253 -8.34 13.50 -9.03
CA PHE A 253 -9.45 12.86 -8.31
C PHE A 253 -9.09 11.45 -7.81
N THR A 254 -7.79 11.17 -7.67
CA THR A 254 -7.27 9.97 -6.99
C THR A 254 -6.88 10.29 -5.55
N THR A 255 -6.72 9.24 -4.74
CA THR A 255 -6.06 9.33 -3.43
C THR A 255 -4.61 8.86 -3.57
N ARG A 256 -3.67 9.69 -3.13
CA ARG A 256 -2.24 9.39 -3.19
C ARG A 256 -1.93 8.19 -2.27
N TYR A 257 -1.05 7.32 -2.75
CA TYR A 257 -0.48 6.22 -1.98
C TYR A 257 1.01 6.13 -2.29
N ASN A 258 1.83 6.70 -1.42
CA ASN A 258 3.28 6.73 -1.46
C ASN A 258 3.79 6.09 -0.17
N VAL A 259 4.34 4.89 -0.29
CA VAL A 259 5.00 4.19 0.82
C VAL A 259 6.47 4.08 0.43
N VAL A 260 7.37 4.49 1.33
CA VAL A 260 8.78 4.08 1.27
C VAL A 260 8.88 2.71 1.91
N TRP A 261 9.30 1.71 1.13
CA TRP A 261 9.43 0.36 1.64
C TRP A 261 10.64 0.24 2.57
N VAL A 262 10.42 -0.18 3.82
CA VAL A 262 11.51 -0.41 4.78
C VAL A 262 12.12 -1.78 4.52
N ILE A 263 13.39 -1.80 4.13
CA ILE A 263 14.17 -3.02 3.90
C ILE A 263 15.02 -3.28 5.14
N ASN A 264 14.74 -4.36 5.87
CA ASN A 264 15.46 -4.66 7.11
C ASN A 264 16.73 -5.48 6.87
N SER A 265 16.79 -6.22 5.75
CA SER A 265 17.95 -7.03 5.38
C SER A 265 18.17 -7.05 3.86
N TRP A 266 19.45 -7.05 3.45
CA TRP A 266 19.82 -7.24 2.05
C TRP A 266 19.35 -8.60 1.49
N GLN A 267 19.11 -9.59 2.38
CA GLN A 267 18.59 -10.90 1.98
C GLN A 267 17.11 -10.86 1.56
N GLU A 268 16.37 -9.79 1.90
CA GLU A 268 15.03 -9.57 1.34
C GLU A 268 15.13 -9.20 -0.15
N ILE A 269 16.17 -8.46 -0.51
CA ILE A 269 16.47 -8.05 -1.90
C ILE A 269 17.05 -9.22 -2.69
N LEU A 270 18.05 -9.90 -2.13
CA LEU A 270 18.78 -10.99 -2.79
C LEU A 270 18.73 -12.27 -1.94
N PRO A 271 17.57 -12.94 -1.85
CA PRO A 271 17.43 -14.13 -1.03
C PRO A 271 18.28 -15.31 -1.55
N PRO A 272 18.62 -16.28 -0.68
CA PRO A 272 19.48 -17.42 -1.01
C PRO A 272 19.11 -18.16 -2.30
N ILE A 273 17.80 -18.31 -2.56
CA ILE A 273 17.29 -18.95 -3.78
C ILE A 273 17.86 -18.32 -5.06
N LEU A 274 18.17 -17.02 -5.07
CA LEU A 274 18.71 -16.30 -6.24
C LEU A 274 20.24 -16.35 -6.35
N TRP A 275 20.96 -16.75 -5.28
CA TRP A 275 22.41 -16.58 -5.20
C TRP A 275 23.19 -17.26 -6.34
N PRO A 276 22.89 -18.50 -6.77
CA PRO A 276 23.62 -19.11 -7.88
C PRO A 276 23.55 -18.27 -9.16
N SER A 277 22.36 -17.76 -9.50
CA SER A 277 22.17 -16.94 -10.69
C SER A 277 22.87 -15.59 -10.57
N ILE A 278 22.83 -14.96 -9.38
CA ILE A 278 23.47 -13.66 -9.12
C ILE A 278 24.99 -13.78 -9.18
N VAL A 279 25.57 -14.82 -8.57
CA VAL A 279 27.03 -15.06 -8.60
C VAL A 279 27.50 -15.27 -10.04
N LEU A 280 26.76 -16.05 -10.84
CA LEU A 280 27.05 -16.21 -12.27
C LEU A 280 26.95 -14.89 -13.03
N ALA A 281 25.91 -14.09 -12.80
CA ALA A 281 25.73 -12.80 -13.43
C ALA A 281 26.84 -11.80 -13.06
N ALA A 282 27.22 -11.74 -11.79
CA ALA A 282 28.24 -10.83 -11.27
C ALA A 282 29.64 -11.21 -11.80
N THR A 283 30.03 -12.47 -11.69
CA THR A 283 31.32 -12.96 -12.20
C THR A 283 31.44 -12.77 -13.71
N PHE A 284 30.37 -13.06 -14.47
CA PHE A 284 30.34 -12.82 -15.91
C PHE A 284 30.43 -11.33 -16.25
N THR A 285 29.75 -10.47 -15.49
CA THR A 285 29.81 -9.01 -15.66
C THR A 285 31.22 -8.50 -15.43
N LEU A 286 31.86 -8.88 -14.32
CA LEU A 286 33.24 -8.52 -14.01
C LEU A 286 34.21 -8.98 -15.12
N TYR A 287 34.05 -10.21 -15.60
CA TYR A 287 34.82 -10.74 -16.72
C TYR A 287 34.68 -9.90 -17.99
N LYS A 288 33.45 -9.57 -18.42
CA LYS A 288 33.20 -8.77 -19.62
C LYS A 288 33.70 -7.33 -19.48
N VAL A 289 33.51 -6.70 -18.31
CA VAL A 289 34.00 -5.34 -18.02
C VAL A 289 35.53 -5.30 -18.07
N ALA A 290 36.22 -6.30 -17.48
CA ALA A 290 37.68 -6.38 -17.55
C ALA A 290 38.20 -6.46 -19.00
N ARG A 291 37.49 -7.18 -19.88
CA ARG A 291 37.82 -7.29 -21.32
C ARG A 291 37.38 -6.09 -22.15
N LEU A 292 36.55 -5.19 -21.62
CA LEU A 292 36.23 -3.91 -22.26
C LEU A 292 37.29 -2.85 -21.99
N ILE A 293 37.84 -2.84 -20.76
CA ILE A 293 38.74 -1.78 -20.28
C ILE A 293 40.21 -2.12 -20.56
N ARG A 294 40.64 -3.38 -20.40
CA ARG A 294 42.06 -3.74 -20.51
C ARG A 294 42.52 -3.76 -21.98
N PRO A 295 43.51 -2.92 -22.37
CA PRO A 295 43.97 -2.82 -23.75
C PRO A 295 44.42 -4.15 -24.36
N ARG A 296 45.04 -5.01 -23.54
CA ARG A 296 45.59 -6.32 -23.95
C ARG A 296 44.53 -7.34 -24.39
N TRP A 297 43.27 -7.18 -23.97
CA TRP A 297 42.20 -8.17 -24.20
C TRP A 297 40.92 -7.53 -24.73
N ARG A 298 41.05 -6.36 -25.37
CA ARG A 298 39.93 -5.47 -25.70
C ARG A 298 38.97 -6.13 -26.68
N GLU A 299 37.76 -6.44 -26.21
CA GLU A 299 36.66 -6.94 -27.04
C GLU A 299 35.70 -5.80 -27.44
N PRO A 300 35.04 -5.90 -28.61
CA PRO A 300 33.95 -4.98 -28.95
C PRO A 300 32.78 -5.13 -27.97
N PHE A 301 32.06 -4.03 -27.74
CA PHE A 301 30.88 -4.01 -26.87
C PHE A 301 29.76 -4.87 -27.44
N ASP A 302 29.30 -5.83 -26.64
CA ASP A 302 28.19 -6.71 -26.99
C ASP A 302 26.86 -6.02 -26.69
N LEU A 303 26.13 -5.64 -27.74
CA LEU A 303 24.84 -4.94 -27.64
C LEU A 303 23.77 -5.76 -26.89
N HIS A 304 23.81 -7.09 -26.95
CA HIS A 304 22.82 -7.94 -26.28
C HIS A 304 23.01 -7.88 -24.77
N ILE A 305 24.27 -8.03 -24.32
CA ILE A 305 24.64 -7.91 -22.91
C ILE A 305 24.44 -6.47 -22.44
N GLY A 306 24.72 -5.50 -23.31
CA GLY A 306 24.50 -4.07 -23.05
C GLY A 306 23.05 -3.73 -22.72
N LEU A 307 22.07 -4.34 -23.42
CA LEU A 307 20.65 -4.14 -23.10
C LEU A 307 20.30 -4.72 -21.72
N LEU A 308 20.80 -5.92 -21.39
CA LEU A 308 20.56 -6.54 -20.07
C LEU A 308 21.14 -5.68 -18.94
N TRP A 309 22.37 -5.18 -19.10
CA TRP A 309 22.97 -4.24 -18.15
C TRP A 309 22.22 -2.93 -18.06
N TYR A 310 21.72 -2.41 -19.18
CA TYR A 310 20.92 -1.19 -19.20
C TYR A 310 19.64 -1.36 -18.39
N ILE A 311 18.94 -2.49 -18.56
CA ILE A 311 17.73 -2.82 -17.78
C ILE A 311 18.06 -2.95 -16.27
N LEU A 312 19.17 -3.57 -15.91
CA LEU A 312 19.62 -3.66 -14.51
C LEU A 312 19.88 -2.26 -13.91
N GLY A 313 20.64 -1.42 -14.62
CA GLY A 313 20.92 -0.06 -14.19
C GLY A 313 19.65 0.79 -14.09
N LEU A 314 18.73 0.61 -15.04
CA LEU A 314 17.44 1.29 -15.04
C LEU A 314 16.55 0.85 -13.87
N SER A 315 16.53 -0.44 -13.54
CA SER A 315 15.79 -0.97 -12.38
C SER A 315 16.27 -0.33 -11.08
N TYR A 316 17.59 -0.23 -10.91
CA TYR A 316 18.19 0.45 -9.76
C TYR A 316 17.88 1.95 -9.75
N LEU A 317 17.97 2.63 -10.90
CA LEU A 317 17.66 4.05 -11.00
C LEU A 317 16.19 4.34 -10.65
N PHE A 318 15.25 3.54 -11.16
CA PHE A 318 13.83 3.71 -10.87
C PHE A 318 13.52 3.42 -9.40
N PHE A 319 14.14 2.40 -8.80
CA PHE A 319 14.02 2.16 -7.36
C PHE A 319 14.43 3.40 -6.54
N LEU A 320 15.53 4.07 -6.90
CA LEU A 320 15.99 5.29 -6.21
C LEU A 320 15.12 6.54 -6.46
N THR A 321 14.35 6.58 -7.56
CA THR A 321 13.62 7.78 -8.00
C THR A 321 12.11 7.67 -7.87
N ALA A 322 11.57 6.47 -7.68
CA ALA A 322 10.15 6.15 -7.66
C ALA A 322 9.32 7.02 -6.71
N PHE A 323 9.78 7.19 -5.46
CA PHE A 323 9.11 8.03 -4.47
C PHE A 323 8.88 9.46 -4.99
N ARG A 324 9.85 10.00 -5.75
CA ARG A 324 9.81 11.37 -6.28
C ARG A 324 8.91 11.55 -7.48
N ILE A 325 8.68 10.48 -8.25
CA ILE A 325 7.67 10.46 -9.31
C ILE A 325 6.31 9.98 -8.78
N HIS A 326 6.13 9.92 -7.46
CA HIS A 326 4.90 9.53 -6.76
C HIS A 326 4.41 8.11 -7.10
N VAL A 327 5.34 7.17 -7.26
CA VAL A 327 5.05 5.75 -7.40
C VAL A 327 5.77 4.94 -6.34
N VAL A 328 5.33 3.72 -6.10
CA VAL A 328 5.92 2.81 -5.10
C VAL A 328 7.27 2.29 -5.63
N ASP A 329 8.31 2.47 -4.84
CA ASP A 329 9.71 2.15 -5.16
C ASP A 329 9.98 0.67 -5.36
N ILE A 330 9.47 -0.16 -4.45
CA ILE A 330 9.76 -1.59 -4.40
C ILE A 330 9.29 -2.33 -5.65
N ARG A 331 8.34 -1.74 -6.41
CA ARG A 331 7.79 -2.25 -7.67
C ARG A 331 8.82 -2.34 -8.80
N PHE A 332 9.99 -1.71 -8.65
CA PHE A 332 11.06 -1.79 -9.64
C PHE A 332 12.12 -2.85 -9.33
N LEU A 333 12.13 -3.39 -8.11
CA LEU A 333 13.09 -4.40 -7.69
C LEU A 333 12.90 -5.77 -8.36
N PRO A 334 11.66 -6.22 -8.68
CA PRO A 334 11.47 -7.46 -9.44
C PRO A 334 12.15 -7.46 -10.81
N PHE A 335 12.23 -6.31 -11.50
CA PHE A 335 12.98 -6.21 -12.76
C PHE A 335 14.47 -6.48 -12.53
N LEU A 336 15.06 -5.92 -11.46
CA LEU A 336 16.46 -6.17 -11.10
C LEU A 336 16.69 -7.66 -10.82
N GLN A 337 15.88 -8.27 -9.94
CA GLN A 337 16.01 -9.66 -9.54
C GLN A 337 15.88 -10.62 -10.74
N LEU A 338 14.85 -10.43 -11.57
CA LEU A 338 14.63 -11.24 -12.75
C LEU A 338 15.77 -11.10 -13.76
N PHE A 339 16.22 -9.88 -14.08
CA PHE A 339 17.27 -9.69 -15.07
C PHE A 339 18.66 -10.12 -14.58
N LEU A 340 18.91 -10.13 -13.27
CA LEU A 340 20.09 -10.79 -12.69
C LEU A 340 20.04 -12.30 -12.95
N CYS A 341 18.87 -12.92 -12.72
CA CYS A 341 18.67 -14.33 -13.04
C CYS A 341 18.89 -14.62 -14.53
N LEU A 342 18.28 -13.84 -15.42
CA LEU A 342 18.42 -14.00 -16.87
C LEU A 342 19.87 -13.80 -17.34
N LEU A 343 20.59 -12.82 -16.78
CA LEU A 343 22.01 -12.60 -17.09
C LEU A 343 22.89 -13.78 -16.64
N GLY A 344 22.55 -14.43 -15.52
CA GLY A 344 23.23 -15.63 -15.02
C GLY A 344 23.17 -16.84 -15.97
N ALA A 345 22.17 -16.92 -16.85
CA ALA A 345 22.06 -17.98 -17.85
C ALA A 345 23.06 -17.82 -19.03
N VAL A 346 23.51 -16.59 -19.31
CA VAL A 346 24.41 -16.26 -20.42
C VAL A 346 25.75 -17.00 -20.35
N PRO A 347 26.55 -16.91 -19.26
CA PRO A 347 27.87 -17.55 -19.19
C PRO A 347 27.81 -19.07 -19.41
N ILE A 348 26.81 -19.75 -18.83
CA ILE A 348 26.63 -21.20 -19.01
C ILE A 348 26.32 -21.52 -20.47
N GLY A 349 25.42 -20.76 -21.10
CA GLY A 349 25.08 -20.98 -22.50
C GLY A 349 26.25 -20.73 -23.45
N LEU A 350 27.11 -19.75 -23.17
CA LEU A 350 28.34 -19.51 -23.93
C LEU A 350 29.35 -20.65 -23.73
N LEU A 351 29.57 -21.09 -22.49
CA LEU A 351 30.48 -22.19 -22.16
C LEU A 351 30.04 -23.50 -22.82
N ALA A 352 28.75 -23.84 -22.74
CA ALA A 352 28.18 -25.04 -23.37
C ALA A 352 28.36 -25.06 -24.90
N ARG A 353 28.43 -23.89 -25.55
CA ARG A 353 28.69 -23.78 -26.99
C ARG A 353 30.15 -23.99 -27.36
N CYS A 354 31.08 -23.73 -26.45
CA CYS A 354 32.51 -23.92 -26.66
C CYS A 354 32.96 -25.38 -26.46
N MET A 355 32.14 -26.21 -25.82
CA MET A 355 32.47 -27.61 -25.47
C MET A 355 31.89 -28.61 -26.47
N LYS A 356 32.70 -29.57 -26.94
CA LYS A 356 32.19 -30.75 -27.67
C LYS A 356 31.25 -31.54 -26.75
N GLY A 357 30.03 -31.81 -27.20
CA GLY A 357 29.01 -32.45 -26.37
C GLY A 357 28.36 -31.55 -25.31
N GLY A 358 28.66 -30.24 -25.29
CA GLY A 358 28.15 -29.31 -24.28
C GLY A 358 26.62 -29.15 -24.23
N TRP A 359 25.89 -29.69 -25.21
CA TRP A 359 24.43 -29.81 -25.17
C TRP A 359 23.93 -30.70 -24.02
N MET A 360 24.75 -31.63 -23.51
CA MET A 360 24.41 -32.48 -22.34
C MET A 360 24.41 -31.71 -21.02
N ILE A 361 25.10 -30.56 -20.94
CA ILE A 361 25.14 -29.72 -19.74
C ILE A 361 23.76 -29.09 -19.49
N VAL A 362 22.98 -28.87 -20.54
CA VAL A 362 21.69 -28.17 -20.49
C VAL A 362 20.67 -28.88 -19.60
N PRO A 363 20.34 -30.18 -19.81
CA PRO A 363 19.42 -30.89 -18.93
C PRO A 363 19.95 -31.00 -17.50
N ILE A 364 21.27 -31.10 -17.30
CA ILE A 364 21.88 -31.15 -15.96
C ILE A 364 21.64 -29.83 -15.23
N ILE A 365 21.99 -28.70 -15.85
CA ILE A 365 21.78 -27.37 -15.26
C ILE A 365 20.28 -27.10 -15.05
N ALA A 366 19.43 -27.54 -15.97
CA ALA A 366 17.99 -27.41 -15.82
C ALA A 366 17.48 -28.17 -14.58
N LEU A 367 17.88 -29.44 -14.44
CA LEU A 367 17.52 -30.25 -13.29
C LEU A 367 18.12 -29.71 -11.97
N SER A 368 19.39 -29.31 -11.96
CA SER A 368 20.01 -28.69 -10.79
C SER A 368 19.31 -27.40 -10.37
N THR A 369 18.87 -26.59 -11.33
CA THR A 369 18.10 -25.37 -11.04
C THR A 369 16.74 -25.70 -10.42
N VAL A 370 16.05 -26.72 -10.94
CA VAL A 370 14.79 -27.22 -10.36
C VAL A 370 15.02 -27.69 -8.92
N LEU A 371 16.00 -28.56 -8.69
CA LEU A 371 16.31 -29.09 -7.36
C LEU A 371 16.72 -28.00 -6.38
N TRP A 372 17.53 -27.03 -6.81
CA TRP A 372 17.91 -25.88 -6.00
C TRP A 372 16.69 -25.00 -5.65
N THR A 373 15.86 -24.70 -6.64
CA THR A 373 14.64 -23.92 -6.43
C THR A 373 13.75 -24.63 -5.41
N ASP A 374 13.49 -25.92 -5.62
CA ASP A 374 12.60 -26.73 -4.79
C ASP A 374 13.07 -26.84 -3.34
N HIS A 375 14.38 -27.00 -3.13
CA HIS A 375 14.98 -27.04 -1.80
C HIS A 375 14.78 -25.76 -1.00
N ASN A 376 14.62 -24.61 -1.67
CA ASN A 376 14.46 -23.31 -1.03
C ASN A 376 13.00 -22.88 -0.84
N VAL A 377 12.03 -23.60 -1.40
CA VAL A 377 10.60 -23.29 -1.25
C VAL A 377 10.10 -23.79 0.11
N LYS A 378 9.41 -22.92 0.87
CA LYS A 378 8.86 -23.24 2.19
C LYS A 378 7.33 -23.22 2.18
N TYR A 379 6.72 -22.04 2.02
CA TYR A 379 5.27 -21.85 2.20
C TYR A 379 4.45 -21.87 0.91
N ILE A 380 5.02 -21.66 -0.28
CA ILE A 380 4.27 -21.60 -1.55
C ILE A 380 3.42 -22.87 -1.77
N ARG A 381 3.94 -24.05 -1.38
CA ARG A 381 3.22 -25.34 -1.47
C ARG A 381 1.89 -25.36 -0.73
N GLN A 382 1.82 -24.67 0.41
CA GLN A 382 0.61 -24.58 1.24
C GLN A 382 -0.25 -23.38 0.84
N TRP A 383 0.39 -22.29 0.41
CA TRP A 383 -0.31 -21.06 0.10
C TRP A 383 -1.10 -21.14 -1.21
N ILE A 384 -0.62 -21.83 -2.24
CA ILE A 384 -1.39 -22.02 -3.49
C ILE A 384 -2.75 -22.70 -3.23
N PRO A 385 -2.81 -23.89 -2.57
CA PRO A 385 -4.08 -24.49 -2.17
C PRO A 385 -4.93 -23.58 -1.30
N TRP A 386 -4.33 -22.84 -0.36
CA TRP A 386 -5.05 -21.85 0.43
C TRP A 386 -5.73 -20.80 -0.45
N ASN A 387 -5.03 -20.16 -1.39
CA ASN A 387 -5.64 -19.11 -2.22
C ASN A 387 -6.75 -19.68 -3.13
N TYR A 388 -6.53 -20.85 -3.75
CA TYR A 388 -7.42 -21.40 -4.77
C TYR A 388 -8.46 -22.42 -4.30
N SER A 389 -8.41 -22.88 -3.04
CA SER A 389 -9.57 -23.52 -2.42
C SER A 389 -10.75 -22.55 -2.34
N GLY A 390 -10.46 -21.25 -2.33
CA GLY A 390 -11.42 -20.16 -2.40
C GLY A 390 -12.16 -19.95 -1.09
N PHE A 391 -13.10 -19.00 -1.06
CA PHE A 391 -13.92 -18.68 0.12
C PHE A 391 -14.60 -19.94 0.66
N GLU A 392 -15.14 -20.76 -0.23
CA GLU A 392 -15.92 -21.96 0.07
C GLU A 392 -15.10 -23.06 0.75
N GLY A 393 -13.77 -23.04 0.60
CA GLY A 393 -12.86 -23.97 1.25
C GLY A 393 -12.37 -23.52 2.63
N LYS A 394 -12.96 -22.46 3.20
CA LYS A 394 -12.48 -21.82 4.45
C LYS A 394 -13.32 -22.21 5.65
N THR A 395 -12.68 -22.22 6.82
CA THR A 395 -13.34 -22.59 8.09
C THR A 395 -14.44 -21.61 8.47
N LEU A 396 -14.24 -20.30 8.24
CA LEU A 396 -15.27 -19.28 8.49
C LEU A 396 -16.27 -19.09 7.34
N TRP A 397 -16.20 -19.88 6.26
CA TRP A 397 -17.16 -19.77 5.15
C TRP A 397 -18.62 -19.84 5.58
N PRO A 398 -19.06 -20.79 6.43
CA PRO A 398 -20.47 -20.87 6.81
C PRO A 398 -20.95 -19.61 7.53
N ALA A 399 -20.15 -19.07 8.45
CA ALA A 399 -20.47 -17.84 9.19
C ALA A 399 -20.47 -16.62 8.25
N PHE A 400 -19.43 -16.45 7.45
CA PHE A 400 -19.32 -15.36 6.47
C PHE A 400 -20.50 -15.37 5.47
N SER A 401 -20.83 -16.54 4.93
CA SER A 401 -21.95 -16.72 4.01
C SER A 401 -23.29 -16.43 4.67
N ALA A 402 -23.50 -16.89 5.91
CA ALA A 402 -24.71 -16.62 6.67
C ALA A 402 -24.90 -15.12 6.99
N VAL A 403 -23.82 -14.41 7.36
CA VAL A 403 -23.85 -12.95 7.56
C VAL A 403 -24.26 -12.23 6.28
N ASN A 404 -23.63 -12.53 5.15
CA ASN A 404 -23.97 -11.90 3.86
C ASN A 404 -25.40 -12.22 3.42
N LYS A 405 -25.88 -13.45 3.65
CA LYS A 405 -27.26 -13.86 3.35
C LYS A 405 -28.28 -13.07 4.18
N ALA A 406 -27.99 -12.84 5.46
CA ALA A 406 -28.88 -12.08 6.33
C ALA A 406 -28.91 -10.57 5.99
N LEU A 407 -27.84 -10.08 5.35
CA LEU A 407 -27.71 -8.70 4.90
C LEU A 407 -28.10 -8.51 3.44
N LYS A 408 -28.87 -9.44 2.83
CA LYS A 408 -29.23 -9.35 1.41
C LYS A 408 -29.96 -8.04 1.09
N GLY A 409 -29.61 -7.42 -0.03
CA GLY A 409 -30.23 -6.18 -0.53
C GLY A 409 -29.76 -5.83 -1.94
N THR A 410 -29.80 -4.55 -2.27
CA THR A 410 -29.34 -4.00 -3.56
C THR A 410 -28.42 -2.81 -3.33
N GLU A 411 -27.83 -2.27 -4.39
CA GLU A 411 -27.02 -1.05 -4.33
C GLU A 411 -27.81 0.19 -3.86
N ALA A 412 -29.15 0.16 -3.96
CA ALA A 412 -30.02 1.22 -3.47
C ALA A 412 -30.29 1.12 -1.95
N ALA A 413 -30.00 -0.04 -1.33
CA ALA A 413 -30.15 -0.18 0.11
C ALA A 413 -29.05 0.64 0.82
N PRO A 414 -29.31 1.08 2.07
CA PRO A 414 -28.27 1.67 2.91
C PRO A 414 -27.05 0.75 3.04
N ARG A 415 -25.89 1.33 3.27
CA ARG A 415 -24.61 0.61 3.32
C ARG A 415 -24.50 -0.28 4.56
N VAL A 416 -23.65 -1.29 4.46
CA VAL A 416 -23.19 -2.11 5.59
C VAL A 416 -21.76 -1.71 5.90
N VAL A 417 -21.40 -1.62 7.18
CA VAL A 417 -20.00 -1.54 7.60
C VAL A 417 -19.62 -2.79 8.39
N TYR A 418 -18.34 -3.09 8.45
CA TYR A 418 -17.80 -4.19 9.24
C TYR A 418 -16.59 -3.70 10.03
N GLU A 419 -16.40 -4.22 11.23
CA GLU A 419 -15.22 -3.95 12.05
C GLU A 419 -14.02 -4.56 11.36
N HIS A 420 -12.87 -3.88 11.26
CA HIS A 420 -11.66 -4.50 10.75
C HIS A 420 -11.08 -5.51 11.75
N SER A 421 -10.68 -6.70 11.27
CA SER A 421 -10.03 -7.72 12.09
C SER A 421 -9.17 -8.66 11.26
N ALA A 422 -7.98 -8.99 11.79
CA ALA A 422 -7.10 -10.00 11.20
C ALA A 422 -7.74 -11.39 11.17
N GLU A 423 -8.72 -11.65 12.05
CA GLU A 423 -9.40 -12.93 12.13
C GLU A 423 -10.26 -13.26 10.91
N HIS A 424 -10.65 -12.24 10.12
CA HIS A 424 -11.31 -12.47 8.84
C HIS A 424 -10.44 -13.28 7.88
N ASN A 425 -9.14 -13.37 8.10
CA ASN A 425 -8.27 -14.25 7.33
C ASN A 425 -8.75 -15.72 7.36
N ALA A 426 -9.43 -16.17 8.41
CA ALA A 426 -10.03 -17.51 8.43
C ALA A 426 -11.24 -17.68 7.48
N ALA A 427 -11.74 -16.60 6.88
CA ALA A 427 -12.64 -16.60 5.71
C ALA A 427 -11.90 -16.49 4.37
N GLY A 428 -10.55 -16.51 4.39
CA GLY A 428 -9.68 -16.57 3.21
C GLY A 428 -8.80 -15.32 3.01
N THR A 429 -9.19 -14.17 3.57
CA THR A 429 -8.40 -12.93 3.59
C THR A 429 -8.93 -12.01 4.69
N VAL A 430 -8.06 -11.18 5.28
CA VAL A 430 -8.48 -10.13 6.24
C VAL A 430 -9.52 -9.17 5.65
N ARG A 431 -9.60 -9.13 4.32
CA ARG A 431 -10.40 -8.22 3.50
C ARG A 431 -11.75 -8.81 3.06
N ALA A 432 -12.16 -9.93 3.66
CA ALA A 432 -13.30 -10.73 3.20
C ALA A 432 -14.59 -9.89 3.01
N PHE A 433 -14.89 -9.01 3.95
CA PHE A 433 -16.10 -8.17 3.93
C PHE A 433 -16.04 -6.96 2.99
N GLU A 434 -14.92 -6.71 2.30
CA GLU A 434 -14.93 -5.82 1.13
C GLU A 434 -15.79 -6.37 -0.01
N SER A 435 -16.04 -7.68 0.00
CA SER A 435 -16.88 -8.40 -0.96
C SER A 435 -18.36 -8.47 -0.56
N ILE A 436 -18.80 -7.70 0.44
CA ILE A 436 -20.24 -7.58 0.76
C ILE A 436 -21.10 -7.25 -0.47
N PRO A 437 -20.69 -6.36 -1.41
CA PRO A 437 -21.45 -6.10 -2.64
C PRO A 437 -21.64 -7.34 -3.52
N LEU A 438 -20.64 -8.22 -3.57
CA LEU A 438 -20.68 -9.48 -4.31
C LEU A 438 -21.66 -10.48 -3.68
N PHE A 439 -21.63 -10.64 -2.36
CA PHE A 439 -22.38 -11.72 -1.68
C PHE A 439 -23.77 -11.31 -1.19
N SER A 440 -23.94 -10.06 -0.76
CA SER A 440 -25.21 -9.53 -0.22
C SER A 440 -25.97 -8.64 -1.21
N GLY A 441 -25.28 -8.09 -2.21
CA GLY A 441 -25.83 -7.06 -3.11
C GLY A 441 -25.84 -5.65 -2.53
N ARG A 442 -25.56 -5.46 -1.23
CA ARG A 442 -25.49 -4.14 -0.59
C ARG A 442 -24.08 -3.55 -0.68
N ASN A 443 -24.00 -2.22 -0.70
CA ASN A 443 -22.71 -1.52 -0.69
C ASN A 443 -22.05 -1.57 0.70
N THR A 444 -20.72 -1.54 0.73
CA THR A 444 -19.90 -1.35 1.92
C THR A 444 -19.04 -0.08 1.82
N LEU A 445 -18.24 0.22 2.85
CA LEU A 445 -17.35 1.38 2.86
C LEU A 445 -15.94 1.03 2.39
N GLU A 446 -15.23 0.17 3.11
CA GLU A 446 -13.84 -0.16 2.81
C GLU A 446 -13.73 -1.10 1.58
N GLY A 447 -12.61 -1.01 0.84
CA GLY A 447 -12.37 -1.78 -0.39
C GLY A 447 -10.93 -1.72 -0.88
N LEU A 448 -10.62 -2.43 -1.98
CA LEU A 448 -9.27 -2.50 -2.56
C LEU A 448 -8.83 -1.32 -3.39
N TYR A 449 -9.71 -0.74 -4.19
CA TYR A 449 -9.33 0.32 -5.12
C TYR A 449 -9.22 1.69 -4.44
N MET A 450 -8.55 1.76 -3.30
CA MET A 450 -8.48 2.96 -2.44
C MET A 450 -7.86 4.17 -3.15
N GLN A 451 -6.93 3.98 -4.08
CA GLN A 451 -6.37 5.08 -4.86
C GLN A 451 -7.39 5.64 -5.87
N SER A 452 -8.42 4.88 -6.22
CA SER A 452 -9.42 5.26 -7.22
C SER A 452 -10.53 6.14 -6.65
N SER A 453 -10.57 6.41 -5.34
CA SER A 453 -11.63 7.22 -4.72
C SER A 453 -11.06 8.30 -3.82
N ILE A 454 -11.65 9.50 -3.91
CA ILE A 454 -11.39 10.59 -2.96
C ILE A 454 -12.06 10.37 -1.60
N SER A 455 -12.95 9.38 -1.47
CA SER A 455 -13.61 9.03 -0.20
C SER A 455 -12.72 8.21 0.74
N SER A 456 -11.64 7.62 0.22
CA SER A 456 -10.84 6.63 0.95
C SER A 456 -10.29 7.14 2.29
N PRO A 457 -9.72 8.36 2.41
CA PRO A 457 -9.25 8.88 3.69
C PRO A 457 -10.32 8.89 4.79
N PHE A 458 -11.52 9.34 4.46
CA PHE A 458 -12.65 9.42 5.39
C PHE A 458 -13.10 8.03 5.86
N ILE A 459 -13.06 7.05 4.96
CA ILE A 459 -13.49 5.69 5.27
C ILE A 459 -12.49 4.95 6.14
N PHE A 460 -11.18 5.12 5.91
CA PHE A 460 -10.17 4.58 6.82
C PHE A 460 -10.20 5.27 8.18
N TYR A 461 -10.57 6.56 8.24
CA TYR A 461 -10.83 7.24 9.50
C TYR A 461 -12.05 6.65 10.24
N ILE A 462 -13.17 6.41 9.55
CA ILE A 462 -14.33 5.71 10.13
C ILE A 462 -13.92 4.33 10.66
N GLN A 463 -13.16 3.56 9.88
CA GLN A 463 -12.70 2.23 10.33
C GLN A 463 -11.91 2.29 11.63
N SER A 464 -11.11 3.34 11.83
CA SER A 464 -10.36 3.55 13.05
C SER A 464 -11.19 3.92 14.28
N GLU A 465 -12.37 4.52 14.08
CA GLU A 465 -13.29 4.85 15.16
C GLU A 465 -14.10 3.64 15.62
N ILE A 466 -14.41 2.71 14.71
CA ILE A 466 -15.35 1.60 14.96
C ILE A 466 -14.69 0.24 15.22
N SER A 467 -13.38 0.12 15.00
CA SER A 467 -12.66 -1.16 15.11
C SER A 467 -11.68 -1.16 16.29
N GLU A 468 -11.52 -2.32 16.94
CA GLU A 468 -10.45 -2.50 17.95
C GLU A 468 -9.06 -2.31 17.34
N VAL A 469 -8.86 -2.87 16.14
CA VAL A 469 -7.64 -2.70 15.35
C VAL A 469 -8.01 -2.04 14.03
N SER A 470 -7.42 -0.89 13.74
CA SER A 470 -7.69 -0.17 12.50
C SER A 470 -6.87 -0.68 11.31
N SER A 471 -7.44 -0.61 10.11
CA SER A 471 -6.74 -0.96 8.87
C SER A 471 -5.80 0.14 8.33
N CYS A 472 -6.06 1.41 8.63
CA CYS A 472 -5.21 2.60 8.36
C CYS A 472 -4.23 2.50 7.18
N ALA A 473 -4.72 2.22 5.97
CA ALA A 473 -3.84 1.89 4.86
C ALA A 473 -3.11 3.11 4.24
N LEU A 474 -3.53 4.34 4.52
CA LEU A 474 -3.05 5.55 3.83
C LEU A 474 -1.98 6.29 4.64
N PRO A 475 -0.71 6.38 4.17
CA PRO A 475 0.38 6.99 4.93
C PRO A 475 0.23 8.50 5.15
N ASP A 476 -0.39 9.21 4.21
CA ASP A 476 -0.55 10.67 4.25
C ASP A 476 -1.69 11.12 5.20
N TYR A 477 -2.49 10.19 5.73
CA TYR A 477 -3.70 10.48 6.51
C TYR A 477 -3.71 9.70 7.84
N ASN A 478 -3.79 10.42 8.95
CA ASN A 478 -3.79 9.85 10.29
C ASN A 478 -5.17 9.29 10.66
N CYS A 479 -5.18 8.15 11.30
CA CYS A 479 -6.39 7.58 11.89
C CYS A 479 -6.70 8.14 13.28
N ALA A 480 -7.93 7.92 13.74
CA ALA A 480 -8.36 8.13 15.12
C ALA A 480 -8.01 6.93 16.01
N THR A 481 -8.18 7.11 17.31
CA THR A 481 -8.37 6.02 18.26
C THR A 481 -9.82 5.51 18.23
N PRO A 482 -10.08 4.26 18.68
CA PRO A 482 -11.44 3.73 18.73
C PRO A 482 -12.39 4.63 19.54
N ASN A 483 -13.48 5.07 18.92
CA ASN A 483 -14.50 5.93 19.51
C ASN A 483 -15.85 5.68 18.80
N LEU A 484 -16.63 4.74 19.34
CA LEU A 484 -17.90 4.34 18.73
C LEU A 484 -18.94 5.45 18.68
N GLN A 485 -19.01 6.30 19.71
CA GLN A 485 -20.00 7.38 19.75
C GLN A 485 -19.83 8.34 18.58
N ARG A 486 -18.58 8.70 18.29
CA ARG A 486 -18.25 9.53 17.13
C ARG A 486 -18.39 8.77 15.81
N GLY A 487 -17.95 7.52 15.80
CA GLY A 487 -18.10 6.64 14.64
C GLY A 487 -19.55 6.55 14.16
N VAL A 488 -20.53 6.45 15.06
CA VAL A 488 -21.97 6.42 14.74
C VAL A 488 -22.41 7.62 13.90
N ASP A 489 -21.96 8.84 14.21
CA ASP A 489 -22.34 10.03 13.45
C ASP A 489 -21.80 9.97 12.02
N HIS A 490 -20.57 9.47 11.84
CA HIS A 490 -20.02 9.24 10.52
C HIS A 490 -20.71 8.08 9.78
N LEU A 491 -21.10 7.01 10.48
CA LEU A 491 -21.90 5.92 9.90
C LEU A 491 -23.22 6.45 9.35
N ARG A 492 -23.93 7.31 10.09
CA ARG A 492 -25.17 7.98 9.64
C ARG A 492 -24.93 8.89 8.43
N LEU A 493 -23.83 9.66 8.46
CA LEU A 493 -23.43 10.53 7.34
C LEU A 493 -23.17 9.72 6.06
N PHE A 494 -22.56 8.54 6.17
CA PHE A 494 -22.29 7.63 5.05
C PHE A 494 -23.45 6.69 4.69
N ASN A 495 -24.66 6.94 5.22
CA ASN A 495 -25.85 6.11 4.99
C ASN A 495 -25.60 4.63 5.34
N VAL A 496 -24.86 4.36 6.41
CA VAL A 496 -24.69 3.00 6.95
C VAL A 496 -25.84 2.69 7.88
N SER A 497 -26.41 1.49 7.72
CA SER A 497 -27.53 1.07 8.56
C SER A 497 -27.27 -0.23 9.31
N ASP A 498 -26.26 -1.01 8.93
CA ASP A 498 -25.92 -2.27 9.58
C ASP A 498 -24.41 -2.35 9.83
N PHE A 499 -24.03 -2.90 10.98
CA PHE A 499 -22.66 -3.04 11.43
C PHE A 499 -22.37 -4.51 11.80
N ILE A 500 -21.39 -5.11 11.14
CA ILE A 500 -20.86 -6.43 11.45
C ILE A 500 -19.71 -6.28 12.45
N VAL A 501 -19.84 -6.90 13.61
CA VAL A 501 -18.91 -6.75 14.73
C VAL A 501 -18.26 -8.10 15.04
N ARG A 502 -16.96 -8.09 15.32
CA ARG A 502 -16.16 -9.28 15.59
C ARG A 502 -15.59 -9.29 17.01
N SER A 503 -14.89 -8.25 17.47
CA SER A 503 -14.15 -8.28 18.73
C SER A 503 -15.04 -8.22 19.96
N GLU A 504 -14.62 -8.87 21.05
CA GLU A 504 -15.36 -8.80 22.32
C GLU A 504 -15.27 -7.41 22.97
N ALA A 505 -14.23 -6.63 22.66
CA ALA A 505 -14.12 -5.23 23.08
C ALA A 505 -15.24 -4.38 22.46
N ILE A 506 -15.40 -4.43 21.13
CA ILE A 506 -16.43 -3.66 20.43
C ILE A 506 -17.83 -4.20 20.74
N LYS A 507 -18.03 -5.52 20.84
CA LYS A 507 -19.32 -6.09 21.27
C LYS A 507 -19.76 -5.61 22.65
N ARG A 508 -18.84 -5.50 23.62
CA ARG A 508 -19.14 -4.91 24.94
C ARG A 508 -19.51 -3.44 24.82
N ALA A 509 -18.68 -2.66 24.14
CA ALA A 509 -18.91 -1.23 23.98
C ALA A 509 -20.22 -0.89 23.24
N ILE A 510 -20.66 -1.74 22.30
CA ILE A 510 -21.94 -1.57 21.58
C ILE A 510 -23.14 -1.96 22.44
N ARG A 511 -23.05 -3.00 23.29
CA ARG A 511 -24.16 -3.43 24.14
C ARG A 511 -24.67 -2.33 25.06
N ASP A 512 -23.78 -1.45 25.50
CA ASP A 512 -24.10 -0.33 26.39
C ASP A 512 -24.51 0.95 25.63
N SER A 513 -24.45 0.95 24.30
CA SER A 513 -24.75 2.13 23.47
C SER A 513 -26.22 2.18 23.03
N PRO A 514 -26.92 3.32 23.22
CA PRO A 514 -28.31 3.48 22.77
C PRO A 514 -28.44 3.57 21.23
N ASP A 515 -27.33 3.82 20.53
CA ASP A 515 -27.29 4.09 19.09
C ASP A 515 -27.36 2.83 18.22
N PHE A 516 -27.26 1.65 18.84
CA PHE A 516 -27.29 0.37 18.14
C PHE A 516 -28.49 -0.49 18.56
N GLU A 517 -28.95 -1.34 17.66
CA GLU A 517 -29.94 -2.39 17.92
C GLU A 517 -29.34 -3.73 17.58
N PHE A 518 -29.31 -4.67 18.52
CA PHE A 518 -28.89 -6.03 18.20
C PHE A 518 -29.89 -6.67 17.23
N ARG A 519 -29.40 -7.24 16.12
CA ARG A 519 -30.25 -7.97 15.16
C ARG A 519 -30.14 -9.47 15.36
N GLN A 520 -28.92 -9.98 15.34
CA GLN A 520 -28.65 -11.42 15.43
C GLN A 520 -27.17 -11.69 15.72
N SER A 521 -26.89 -12.87 16.25
CA SER A 521 -25.55 -13.41 16.40
C SER A 521 -25.33 -14.57 15.42
N ILE A 522 -24.21 -14.52 14.70
CA ILE A 522 -23.72 -15.57 13.79
C ILE A 522 -22.25 -15.78 14.14
N PRO A 523 -21.93 -16.59 15.17
CA PRO A 523 -20.57 -16.71 15.68
C PRO A 523 -19.54 -16.96 14.57
N PRO A 524 -18.43 -16.21 14.56
CA PRO A 524 -17.97 -15.29 15.61
C PRO A 524 -18.49 -13.85 15.51
N TYR A 525 -19.39 -13.55 14.56
CA TYR A 525 -19.89 -12.21 14.26
C TYR A 525 -21.22 -11.90 14.95
N ASP A 526 -21.40 -10.64 15.34
CA ASP A 526 -22.70 -10.10 15.70
C ASP A 526 -23.09 -9.00 14.70
N VAL A 527 -24.37 -8.92 14.36
CA VAL A 527 -24.90 -7.91 13.44
C VAL A 527 -25.81 -6.96 14.19
N TYR A 528 -25.52 -5.67 14.08
CA TYR A 528 -26.27 -4.59 14.72
C TYR A 528 -26.86 -3.64 13.67
N ARG A 529 -28.03 -3.07 13.97
CA ARG A 529 -28.62 -1.94 13.25
C ARG A 529 -28.06 -0.64 13.83
N VAL A 530 -27.72 0.31 12.98
CA VAL A 530 -27.41 1.70 13.38
C VAL A 530 -28.71 2.50 13.45
N LYS A 531 -29.05 3.06 14.61
CA LYS A 531 -30.25 3.88 14.82
C LYS A 531 -30.03 5.35 14.45
N GLY A 532 -31.12 6.08 14.21
CA GLY A 532 -31.11 7.53 13.98
C GLY A 532 -30.63 8.00 12.59
N GLY A 533 -30.30 7.08 11.68
CA GLY A 533 -29.96 7.42 10.29
C GLY A 533 -31.19 7.61 9.39
N GLU A 534 -31.09 8.49 8.40
CA GLU A 534 -32.17 8.74 7.42
C GLU A 534 -32.41 7.59 6.42
N ASN A 535 -31.48 6.62 6.36
CA ASN A 535 -31.52 5.44 5.48
C ASN A 535 -31.76 5.76 4.00
N ARG A 536 -31.15 6.85 3.52
CA ARG A 536 -31.24 7.36 2.13
C ARG A 536 -29.92 7.98 1.68
N TYR A 537 -29.68 7.98 0.38
CA TYR A 537 -28.49 8.56 -0.24
C TYR A 537 -28.63 10.06 -0.48
N VAL A 538 -29.83 10.58 -0.67
CA VAL A 538 -30.11 12.00 -0.94
C VAL A 538 -30.82 12.62 0.25
N VAL A 539 -30.19 13.63 0.84
CA VAL A 539 -30.72 14.32 2.03
C VAL A 539 -30.82 15.82 1.78
N PRO A 540 -31.93 16.49 2.16
CA PRO A 540 -32.01 17.94 2.11
C PRO A 540 -31.12 18.54 3.20
N LEU A 541 -30.29 19.52 2.86
CA LEU A 541 -29.47 20.18 3.88
C LEU A 541 -30.34 20.98 4.86
N GLN A 542 -29.97 20.92 6.13
CA GLN A 542 -30.62 21.69 7.21
C GLN A 542 -29.99 23.08 7.38
N TYR A 543 -28.74 23.25 6.96
CA TYR A 543 -27.97 24.49 7.10
C TYR A 543 -27.30 24.87 5.78
N GLU A 544 -27.10 26.17 5.58
CA GLU A 544 -26.41 26.73 4.42
C GLU A 544 -24.96 26.22 4.35
N PRO A 545 -24.53 25.62 3.23
CA PRO A 545 -23.16 25.17 3.06
C PRO A 545 -22.18 26.34 2.92
N VAL A 546 -20.93 26.11 3.28
CA VAL A 546 -19.87 27.13 3.23
C VAL A 546 -18.99 26.92 2.01
N LEU A 547 -18.90 27.92 1.14
CA LEU A 547 -17.93 27.93 0.05
C LEU A 547 -16.52 28.15 0.60
N LEU A 548 -15.64 27.15 0.44
CA LEU A 548 -14.25 27.19 0.87
C LEU A 548 -13.33 27.44 -0.33
N GLN A 549 -12.71 28.63 -0.36
CA GLN A 549 -11.73 29.03 -1.36
C GLN A 549 -10.32 28.62 -0.91
N THR A 550 -10.00 27.34 -1.09
CA THR A 550 -8.71 26.73 -0.75
C THR A 550 -8.05 26.08 -1.97
N GLN A 551 -6.72 25.96 -1.96
CA GLN A 551 -5.97 25.17 -2.94
C GLN A 551 -5.84 23.70 -2.54
N ASP A 552 -5.93 23.38 -1.23
CA ASP A 552 -5.78 22.02 -0.71
C ASP A 552 -7.07 21.53 -0.04
N TRP A 553 -8.12 21.44 -0.84
CA TRP A 553 -9.45 21.03 -0.38
C TRP A 553 -9.46 19.64 0.24
N LYS A 554 -8.55 18.72 -0.18
CA LYS A 554 -8.49 17.35 0.35
C LYS A 554 -8.11 17.39 1.82
N THR A 555 -7.04 18.12 2.15
CA THR A 555 -6.59 18.33 3.53
C THR A 555 -7.65 19.04 4.36
N ASP A 556 -8.25 20.11 3.83
CA ASP A 556 -9.25 20.90 4.58
C ASP A 556 -10.53 20.10 4.84
N PHE A 557 -11.02 19.34 3.87
CA PHE A 557 -12.19 18.48 4.04
C PHE A 557 -11.90 17.35 5.03
N TYR A 558 -10.69 16.78 4.97
CA TYR A 558 -10.26 15.78 5.95
C TYR A 558 -10.21 16.34 7.37
N ASN A 559 -9.64 17.53 7.54
CA ASN A 559 -9.58 18.22 8.83
C ASN A 559 -10.97 18.62 9.34
N TRP A 560 -11.90 18.99 8.45
CA TRP A 560 -13.31 19.23 8.78
C TRP A 560 -13.99 17.97 9.32
N PHE A 561 -13.80 16.84 8.64
CA PHE A 561 -14.38 15.55 9.03
C PHE A 561 -13.85 15.06 10.39
N ARG A 562 -12.59 15.41 10.66
CA ARG A 562 -11.90 15.11 11.92
C ARG A 562 -12.31 15.97 13.11
N ARG A 563 -13.22 16.94 12.96
CA ARG A 563 -13.69 17.75 14.10
C ARG A 563 -15.04 17.25 14.63
N PRO A 564 -15.23 17.17 15.95
CA PRO A 564 -16.53 16.86 16.54
C PRO A 564 -17.61 17.90 16.13
N GLY A 565 -18.82 17.42 15.82
CA GLY A 565 -20.00 18.28 15.63
C GLY A 565 -20.05 19.11 14.34
N THR A 566 -19.10 18.94 13.42
CA THR A 566 -19.03 19.68 12.14
C THR A 566 -19.86 19.06 11.01
N SER A 567 -20.32 17.81 11.17
CA SER A 567 -21.06 17.05 10.15
C SER A 567 -22.40 17.65 9.71
N SER A 568 -22.90 18.65 10.44
CA SER A 568 -24.16 19.34 10.14
C SER A 568 -24.05 20.46 9.10
N VAL A 569 -22.84 21.00 8.85
CA VAL A 569 -22.60 22.06 7.85
C VAL A 569 -21.48 21.63 6.92
N HIS A 570 -21.79 21.51 5.63
CA HIS A 570 -20.86 21.04 4.62
C HIS A 570 -20.00 22.16 4.04
N LEU A 571 -18.75 21.84 3.76
CA LEU A 571 -17.84 22.69 3.00
C LEU A 571 -17.98 22.37 1.52
N VAL A 572 -17.88 23.38 0.66
CA VAL A 572 -18.00 23.23 -0.79
C VAL A 572 -16.76 23.80 -1.47
N HIS A 573 -16.22 23.05 -2.43
CA HIS A 573 -15.10 23.49 -3.24
C HIS A 573 -15.49 23.61 -4.72
N LEU A 574 -15.01 24.65 -5.39
CA LEU A 574 -15.30 24.94 -6.80
C LEU A 574 -14.07 24.67 -7.67
N PHE A 575 -14.23 23.78 -8.65
CA PHE A 575 -13.27 23.62 -9.75
C PHE A 575 -13.64 24.59 -10.88
N GLY A 576 -12.85 25.67 -11.06
CA GLY A 576 -13.05 26.65 -12.13
C GLY A 576 -14.41 27.38 -12.08
N GLY A 577 -14.78 27.90 -10.91
CA GLY A 577 -16.08 28.56 -10.67
C GLY A 577 -16.26 29.88 -11.40
N THR A 578 -17.51 30.20 -11.73
CA THR A 578 -17.93 31.51 -12.24
C THR A 578 -18.34 32.46 -11.11
N ILE A 579 -18.45 33.76 -11.39
CA ILE A 579 -18.99 34.74 -10.42
C ILE A 579 -20.42 34.34 -9.99
N ALA A 580 -21.21 33.73 -10.88
CA ALA A 580 -22.54 33.24 -10.56
C ALA A 580 -22.50 32.06 -9.56
N ASP A 581 -21.56 31.13 -9.73
CA ASP A 581 -21.34 30.03 -8.78
C ASP A 581 -20.99 30.56 -7.39
N GLU A 582 -20.11 31.57 -7.30
CA GLU A 582 -19.76 32.14 -6.02
C GLU A 582 -20.91 32.91 -5.37
N LYS A 583 -21.74 33.60 -6.15
CA LYS A 583 -22.92 34.31 -5.64
C LYS A 583 -24.01 33.38 -5.10
N ARG A 584 -23.97 32.08 -5.44
CA ARG A 584 -24.91 31.07 -4.93
C ARG A 584 -24.78 30.87 -3.42
N PHE A 585 -23.58 30.94 -2.88
CA PHE A 585 -23.30 30.64 -1.48
C PHE A 585 -23.34 31.91 -0.63
N ALA A 586 -24.20 31.92 0.40
CA ALA A 586 -24.25 33.02 1.34
C ALA A 586 -23.04 33.06 2.27
N LEU A 587 -22.52 31.88 2.64
CA LEU A 587 -21.36 31.73 3.52
C LEU A 587 -20.09 31.42 2.71
N LYS A 588 -19.03 32.18 2.95
CA LYS A 588 -17.73 32.04 2.25
C LYS A 588 -16.59 32.12 3.23
N SER A 589 -15.54 31.34 2.99
CA SER A 589 -14.30 31.41 3.75
C SER A 589 -13.09 31.11 2.86
N SER A 590 -11.97 31.77 3.13
CA SER A 590 -10.68 31.52 2.45
C SER A 590 -9.81 30.47 3.16
N ALA A 591 -10.20 30.03 4.36
CA ALA A 591 -9.54 28.98 5.14
C ALA A 591 -10.56 28.19 5.96
N LEU A 592 -10.19 27.00 6.43
CA LEU A 592 -11.07 26.19 7.29
C LEU A 592 -11.44 26.95 8.57
N PRO A 593 -12.71 27.38 8.76
CA PRO A 593 -13.09 28.20 9.92
C PRO A 593 -12.88 27.44 11.23
N ALA A 594 -12.48 28.13 12.30
CA ALA A 594 -12.39 27.51 13.63
C ALA A 594 -13.78 27.07 14.12
N ASN A 595 -14.78 27.94 13.98
CA ASN A 595 -16.19 27.67 14.25
C ASN A 595 -17.01 27.87 12.97
N ILE A 596 -17.86 26.90 12.64
CA ILE A 596 -18.67 26.95 11.42
C ILE A 596 -20.05 27.53 11.76
N THR A 597 -20.39 28.65 11.11
CA THR A 597 -21.68 29.32 11.27
C THR A 597 -22.82 28.39 10.80
N LYS A 598 -23.80 28.16 11.67
CA LYS A 598 -25.01 27.38 11.38
C LYS A 598 -26.13 28.33 10.97
N GLN A 599 -26.27 28.60 9.67
CA GLN A 599 -27.39 29.35 9.13
C GLN A 599 -28.49 28.36 8.68
N PRO A 600 -29.67 28.32 9.33
CA PRO A 600 -30.70 27.34 9.03
C PRO A 600 -31.33 27.59 7.66
N LEU A 601 -31.65 26.51 6.97
CA LEU A 601 -32.44 26.50 5.75
C LEU A 601 -33.89 26.16 6.06
N GLU A 602 -34.79 26.56 5.18
CA GLU A 602 -36.20 26.28 5.37
C GLU A 602 -36.50 24.77 5.27
N GLY A 603 -37.34 24.27 6.19
CA GLY A 603 -37.73 22.86 6.25
C GLY A 603 -38.80 22.46 5.22
N GLY A 604 -39.41 21.29 5.46
CA GLY A 604 -40.57 20.80 4.67
C GLY A 604 -40.22 20.16 3.33
N VAL A 605 -38.95 19.83 3.10
CA VAL A 605 -38.48 19.19 1.86
C VAL A 605 -38.77 17.69 1.89
N LYS A 606 -39.51 17.22 0.88
CA LYS A 606 -39.82 15.81 0.64
C LYS A 606 -39.08 15.37 -0.61
N ILE A 607 -38.40 14.23 -0.49
CA ILE A 607 -37.56 13.65 -1.55
C ILE A 607 -37.94 12.19 -1.72
N THR A 608 -38.02 11.76 -2.98
CA THR A 608 -37.93 10.36 -3.37
C THR A 608 -36.69 10.15 -4.23
N GLU A 609 -36.04 8.99 -4.07
CA GLU A 609 -34.80 8.65 -4.79
C GLU A 609 -34.89 7.26 -5.40
N GLU A 610 -34.29 7.11 -6.58
CA GLU A 610 -33.97 5.82 -7.19
C GLU A 610 -32.48 5.80 -7.46
N VAL A 611 -31.77 4.85 -6.84
CA VAL A 611 -30.31 4.73 -6.93
C VAL A 611 -29.96 3.47 -7.69
N SER A 612 -29.11 3.61 -8.71
CA SER A 612 -28.49 2.52 -9.43
C SER A 612 -26.97 2.74 -9.50
N GLN A 613 -26.26 1.87 -10.20
CA GLN A 613 -24.80 1.95 -10.33
C GLN A 613 -24.35 3.28 -10.97
N GLU A 614 -24.85 3.64 -12.14
CA GLU A 614 -24.41 4.84 -12.88
C GLU A 614 -25.48 5.94 -12.99
N GLU A 615 -26.62 5.78 -12.32
CA GLU A 615 -27.72 6.75 -12.37
C GLU A 615 -28.41 6.93 -11.02
N ILE A 616 -28.70 8.17 -10.65
CA ILE A 616 -29.51 8.53 -9.48
C ILE A 616 -30.62 9.47 -9.93
N ARG A 617 -31.88 9.07 -9.71
CA ARG A 617 -33.07 9.89 -9.99
C ARG A 617 -33.63 10.43 -8.70
N ILE A 618 -34.00 11.70 -8.69
CA ILE A 618 -34.45 12.42 -7.51
C ILE A 618 -35.72 13.17 -7.88
N THR A 619 -36.77 13.03 -7.07
CA THR A 619 -37.93 13.92 -7.14
C THR A 619 -38.00 14.74 -5.85
N THR A 620 -38.09 16.05 -5.98
CA THR A 620 -38.23 16.99 -4.85
C THR A 620 -39.47 17.86 -5.02
N ASN A 621 -40.14 18.17 -3.90
CA ASN A 621 -41.21 19.16 -3.87
C ASN A 621 -40.69 20.61 -3.82
N ARG A 622 -39.38 20.81 -3.56
CA ARG A 622 -38.80 22.13 -3.34
C ARG A 622 -37.60 22.36 -4.24
N VAL A 623 -37.84 23.09 -5.33
CA VAL A 623 -36.81 23.57 -6.26
C VAL A 623 -35.95 24.62 -5.57
N GLY A 624 -34.65 24.63 -5.87
CA GLY A 624 -33.66 25.55 -5.31
C GLY A 624 -33.11 25.15 -3.93
N HIS A 625 -33.71 24.17 -3.24
CA HIS A 625 -33.21 23.70 -1.95
C HIS A 625 -31.95 22.82 -2.14
N PRO A 626 -30.84 23.05 -1.41
CA PRO A 626 -29.63 22.25 -1.54
C PRO A 626 -29.84 20.79 -1.10
N LEU A 627 -29.53 19.86 -1.99
CA LEU A 627 -29.58 18.42 -1.73
C LEU A 627 -28.18 17.83 -1.73
N LEU A 628 -27.83 17.14 -0.64
CA LEU A 628 -26.58 16.38 -0.52
C LEU A 628 -26.82 14.95 -0.99
N VAL A 629 -26.05 14.51 -1.96
CA VAL A 629 -26.04 13.14 -2.48
C VAL A 629 -24.80 12.43 -1.92
N LYS A 630 -25.03 11.50 -0.99
CA LYS A 630 -24.04 10.69 -0.24
C LYS A 630 -23.33 9.64 -1.11
N VAL A 631 -22.88 10.05 -2.29
CA VAL A 631 -22.11 9.30 -3.29
C VAL A 631 -20.89 10.15 -3.64
N SER A 632 -19.74 9.49 -3.79
CA SER A 632 -18.47 10.18 -4.03
C SER A 632 -18.53 11.04 -5.29
N TYR A 633 -17.98 12.24 -5.22
CA TYR A 633 -17.91 13.17 -6.33
C TYR A 633 -16.86 12.72 -7.35
N HIS A 634 -17.21 12.83 -8.63
CA HIS A 634 -16.26 12.71 -9.73
C HIS A 634 -16.73 13.59 -10.90
N PRO A 635 -15.82 14.26 -11.65
CA PRO A 635 -16.20 15.17 -12.74
C PRO A 635 -16.94 14.54 -13.94
N ARG A 636 -17.12 13.21 -13.93
CA ARG A 636 -17.86 12.48 -14.97
C ARG A 636 -19.36 12.36 -14.64
N TRP A 637 -19.75 12.63 -13.39
CA TRP A 637 -21.15 12.80 -13.05
C TRP A 637 -21.68 14.06 -13.73
N ARG A 638 -22.84 13.91 -14.39
CA ARG A 638 -23.60 14.98 -15.01
C ARG A 638 -24.95 15.07 -14.33
N VAL A 639 -25.56 16.24 -14.39
CA VAL A 639 -26.89 16.48 -13.82
C VAL A 639 -27.82 17.10 -14.85
N GLU A 640 -29.04 16.59 -14.92
CA GLU A 640 -30.19 17.15 -15.61
C GLU A 640 -31.21 17.57 -14.53
N GLY A 641 -31.84 18.74 -14.65
CA GLY A 641 -32.72 19.27 -13.60
C GLY A 641 -32.00 20.00 -12.45
N ALA A 642 -30.70 20.24 -12.58
CA ALA A 642 -29.91 21.19 -11.79
C ALA A 642 -28.85 21.85 -12.68
N GLU A 643 -28.27 22.96 -12.23
CA GLU A 643 -27.26 23.69 -13.01
C GLU A 643 -25.90 22.99 -13.01
N LYS A 644 -25.46 22.51 -11.85
CA LYS A 644 -24.12 21.94 -11.64
C LYS A 644 -24.11 20.99 -10.43
N ILE A 645 -23.12 20.10 -10.43
CA ILE A 645 -22.74 19.29 -9.28
C ILE A 645 -21.54 19.94 -8.60
N TYR A 646 -21.69 20.24 -7.32
CA TYR A 646 -20.65 20.80 -6.47
C TYR A 646 -19.98 19.68 -5.66
N LEU A 647 -18.67 19.78 -5.44
CA LEU A 647 -17.94 18.91 -4.52
C LEU A 647 -18.18 19.41 -3.08
N ALA A 648 -18.81 18.59 -2.25
CA ALA A 648 -19.09 18.88 -0.86
C ALA A 648 -18.36 17.92 0.10
N SER A 649 -18.01 18.39 1.28
CA SER A 649 -17.37 17.56 2.30
C SER A 649 -18.31 16.43 2.76
N PRO A 650 -17.81 15.23 3.13
CA PRO A 650 -16.42 14.81 3.09
C PRO A 650 -15.88 14.61 1.67
N SER A 651 -16.70 14.12 0.74
CA SER A 651 -16.32 13.93 -0.67
C SER A 651 -17.55 13.72 -1.57
N PHE A 652 -18.71 14.22 -1.14
CA PHE A 652 -20.01 13.97 -1.73
C PHE A 652 -20.37 14.98 -2.82
N MET A 653 -21.49 14.71 -3.49
CA MET A 653 -22.08 15.60 -4.47
C MET A 653 -23.13 16.49 -3.81
N LEU A 654 -23.12 17.78 -4.14
CA LEU A 654 -24.14 18.74 -3.75
C LEU A 654 -24.78 19.33 -5.00
N ILE A 655 -26.12 19.41 -5.01
CA ILE A 655 -26.89 19.96 -6.12
C ILE A 655 -27.95 20.93 -5.62
N TYR A 656 -28.30 21.88 -6.49
CA TYR A 656 -29.44 22.80 -6.32
C TYR A 656 -30.42 22.53 -7.46
N PRO A 657 -31.50 21.79 -7.21
CA PRO A 657 -32.51 21.48 -8.24
C PRO A 657 -33.06 22.76 -8.87
N ASN A 658 -33.16 22.82 -10.19
CA ASN A 658 -33.91 23.85 -10.91
C ASN A 658 -35.27 23.32 -11.43
N GLN A 659 -35.50 22.01 -11.30
CA GLN A 659 -36.73 21.30 -11.63
C GLN A 659 -37.08 20.33 -10.50
N THR A 660 -38.33 19.85 -10.48
CA THR A 660 -38.78 18.86 -9.48
C THR A 660 -38.14 17.50 -9.69
N ASN A 661 -37.87 17.13 -10.94
CA ASN A 661 -37.21 15.89 -11.31
C ASN A 661 -35.75 16.18 -11.66
N VAL A 662 -34.83 15.54 -10.95
CA VAL A 662 -33.39 15.67 -11.16
C VAL A 662 -32.81 14.31 -11.46
N ARG A 663 -31.89 14.26 -12.43
CA ARG A 663 -31.26 13.02 -12.87
C ARG A 663 -29.75 13.20 -12.92
N LEU A 664 -29.04 12.40 -12.14
CA LEU A 664 -27.59 12.33 -12.11
C LEU A 664 -27.15 11.10 -12.89
N VAL A 665 -26.23 11.27 -13.84
CA VAL A 665 -25.73 10.16 -14.67
C VAL A 665 -24.21 10.20 -14.76
N PHE A 666 -23.57 9.05 -14.60
CA PHE A 666 -22.14 8.88 -14.84
C PHE A 666 -21.89 8.53 -16.31
N ASP A 667 -21.33 9.46 -17.07
CA ASP A 667 -21.19 9.34 -18.53
C ASP A 667 -19.78 9.70 -19.03
N ASP A 668 -19.53 9.48 -20.33
CA ASP A 668 -18.27 9.76 -21.03
C ASP A 668 -18.23 11.20 -21.59
N PRO A 669 -17.48 12.11 -20.95
CA PRO A 669 -17.29 13.47 -21.46
C PRO A 669 -16.42 13.51 -22.73
N PRO A 670 -16.34 14.68 -23.41
CA PRO A 670 -15.63 14.81 -24.69
C PRO A 670 -14.19 14.29 -24.69
N MET A 671 -13.47 14.46 -23.58
CA MET A 671 -12.12 13.93 -23.41
C MET A 671 -12.06 12.39 -23.51
N VAL A 672 -13.03 11.68 -22.92
CA VAL A 672 -13.13 10.21 -23.01
C VAL A 672 -13.44 9.80 -24.45
N ARG A 673 -14.41 10.47 -25.09
CA ARG A 673 -14.79 10.21 -26.48
C ARG A 673 -13.64 10.46 -27.46
N PHE A 674 -12.81 11.48 -27.21
CA PHE A 674 -11.60 11.72 -27.98
C PHE A 674 -10.60 10.56 -27.86
N GLY A 675 -10.40 10.04 -26.64
CA GLY A 675 -9.57 8.85 -26.43
C GLY A 675 -10.09 7.61 -27.16
N GLN A 676 -11.40 7.38 -27.13
CA GLN A 676 -12.05 6.30 -27.89
C GLN A 676 -11.84 6.45 -29.39
N LEU A 677 -11.99 7.66 -29.95
CA LEU A 677 -11.72 7.94 -31.36
C LEU A 677 -10.27 7.61 -31.74
N LEU A 678 -9.29 8.03 -30.93
CA LEU A 678 -7.87 7.69 -31.17
C LEU A 678 -7.64 6.19 -31.17
N THR A 679 -8.28 5.46 -30.25
CA THR A 679 -8.21 4.00 -30.20
C THR A 679 -8.80 3.35 -31.44
N ILE A 680 -9.97 3.79 -31.91
CA ILE A 680 -10.60 3.28 -33.15
C ILE A 680 -9.68 3.50 -34.34
N LEU A 681 -9.13 4.71 -34.50
CA LEU A 681 -8.20 5.04 -35.58
C LEU A 681 -6.93 4.17 -35.52
N ALA A 682 -6.38 3.95 -34.33
CA ALA A 682 -5.22 3.08 -34.13
C ALA A 682 -5.52 1.61 -34.45
N LEU A 683 -6.71 1.11 -34.10
CA LEU A 683 -7.16 -0.23 -34.48
C LEU A 683 -7.27 -0.38 -36.01
N CYS A 684 -7.80 0.64 -36.71
CA CYS A 684 -7.79 0.66 -38.18
C CYS A 684 -6.35 0.59 -38.74
N VAL A 685 -5.40 1.33 -38.16
CA VAL A 685 -3.98 1.26 -38.56
C VAL A 685 -3.43 -0.16 -38.37
N VAL A 686 -3.74 -0.83 -37.26
CA VAL A 686 -3.32 -2.21 -37.00
C VAL A 686 -3.93 -3.18 -38.02
N LEU A 687 -5.24 -3.09 -38.25
CA LEU A 687 -5.97 -3.94 -39.19
C LEU A 687 -5.46 -3.78 -40.63
N VAL A 688 -5.23 -2.54 -41.07
CA VAL A 688 -4.64 -2.28 -42.40
C VAL A 688 -3.21 -2.83 -42.45
N SER A 689 -2.43 -2.66 -41.39
CA SER A 689 -1.03 -3.09 -41.33
C SER A 689 -0.83 -4.60 -41.36
N TRP A 690 -1.79 -5.37 -40.83
CA TRP A 690 -1.78 -6.84 -40.79
C TRP A 690 -2.67 -7.51 -41.84
N GLY A 691 -3.64 -6.79 -42.39
CA GLY A 691 -4.62 -7.33 -43.33
C GLY A 691 -4.11 -7.58 -44.76
N PRO A 692 -4.87 -8.35 -45.57
CA PRO A 692 -4.56 -8.58 -46.98
C PRO A 692 -4.58 -7.29 -47.82
N LEU A 693 -5.24 -6.23 -47.35
CA LEU A 693 -5.33 -4.93 -48.02
C LEU A 693 -3.95 -4.28 -48.24
N ARG A 694 -3.05 -4.33 -47.25
CA ARG A 694 -1.65 -3.85 -47.42
C ARG A 694 -0.88 -4.66 -48.46
N ARG A 695 -1.23 -5.94 -48.64
CA ARG A 695 -0.65 -6.76 -49.69
C ARG A 695 -1.24 -6.43 -51.07
N ARG A 696 -2.49 -5.99 -51.15
CA ARG A 696 -3.21 -5.75 -52.41
C ARG A 696 -3.14 -4.32 -52.94
N VAL A 697 -2.83 -3.33 -52.10
CA VAL A 697 -2.89 -1.90 -52.47
C VAL A 697 -1.47 -1.27 -52.45
N PRO A 698 -0.82 -1.05 -53.61
CA PRO A 698 0.58 -0.62 -53.69
C PRO A 698 0.84 0.78 -53.10
N TRP A 699 -0.09 1.73 -53.22
CA TRP A 699 0.10 3.09 -52.71
C TRP A 699 0.14 3.14 -51.18
N LEU A 700 -0.56 2.23 -50.47
CA LEU A 700 -0.46 2.09 -49.01
C LEU A 700 0.93 1.62 -48.56
N ARG A 701 1.74 1.03 -49.46
CA ARG A 701 3.15 0.70 -49.20
C ARG A 701 4.09 1.88 -49.48
N ALA A 702 3.74 2.73 -50.44
CA ALA A 702 4.60 3.83 -50.92
C ALA A 702 4.33 5.19 -50.25
N ALA A 703 3.10 5.41 -49.75
CA ALA A 703 2.67 6.69 -49.17
C ALA A 703 3.51 7.18 -47.97
N PRO A 704 3.94 6.32 -47.01
CA PRO A 704 4.79 6.76 -45.91
C PRO A 704 6.13 7.32 -46.41
N ALA A 705 6.77 6.64 -47.37
CA ALA A 705 8.05 7.06 -47.93
C ALA A 705 7.94 8.37 -48.75
N ALA A 706 6.81 8.59 -49.43
CA ALA A 706 6.58 9.79 -50.22
C ALA A 706 6.31 11.04 -49.34
N ILE A 707 5.56 10.89 -48.26
CA ILE A 707 5.32 11.96 -47.28
C ILE A 707 6.62 12.30 -46.55
N GLU A 708 7.43 11.29 -46.22
CA GLU A 708 8.74 11.45 -45.59
C GLU A 708 9.74 12.19 -46.48
N ALA A 709 9.84 11.85 -47.77
CA ALA A 709 10.72 12.55 -48.70
C ALA A 709 10.36 14.05 -48.79
N ARG A 710 9.06 14.38 -48.72
CA ARG A 710 8.59 15.77 -48.68
C ARG A 710 8.92 16.49 -47.38
N LEU A 711 8.72 15.84 -46.22
CA LEU A 711 9.03 16.45 -44.92
C LEU A 711 10.54 16.61 -44.69
N ALA A 712 11.35 15.64 -45.10
CA ALA A 712 12.81 15.68 -45.00
C ALA A 712 13.44 16.77 -45.89
N ALA A 713 12.79 17.11 -47.00
CA ALA A 713 13.23 18.19 -47.90
C ALA A 713 12.91 19.61 -47.39
N THR A 714 12.15 19.75 -46.29
CA THR A 714 11.87 21.06 -45.69
C THR A 714 13.07 21.63 -44.95
N ARG A 715 13.18 22.96 -44.83
CA ARG A 715 14.26 23.62 -44.04
C ARG A 715 14.37 23.10 -42.59
N PRO A 716 13.27 22.90 -41.83
CA PRO A 716 13.32 22.28 -40.51
C PRO A 716 13.81 20.82 -40.57
N GLY A 717 13.40 20.06 -41.59
CA GLY A 717 13.82 18.68 -41.82
C GLY A 717 15.33 18.55 -42.07
N LEU A 718 15.91 19.44 -42.88
CA LEU A 718 17.35 19.47 -43.18
C LEU A 718 18.18 19.88 -41.95
N ALA A 719 17.75 20.89 -41.19
CA ALA A 719 18.42 21.31 -39.96
C ALA A 719 18.41 20.19 -38.90
N LEU A 720 17.28 19.50 -38.74
CA LEU A 720 17.15 18.35 -37.86
C LEU A 720 18.05 17.19 -38.32
N ALA A 721 18.10 16.90 -39.63
CA ALA A 721 18.95 15.84 -40.18
C ALA A 721 20.45 16.10 -39.92
N ALA A 722 20.92 17.34 -40.10
CA ALA A 722 22.30 17.73 -39.84
C ALA A 722 22.68 17.60 -38.35
N LEU A 723 21.75 17.95 -37.45
CA LEU A 723 21.96 17.83 -36.00
C LEU A 723 22.03 16.35 -35.56
N LEU A 724 21.16 15.50 -36.11
CA LEU A 724 21.15 14.06 -35.85
C LEU A 724 22.39 13.35 -36.40
N ASP A 725 22.86 13.72 -37.60
CA ASP A 725 24.09 13.16 -38.21
C ASP A 725 25.34 13.57 -37.41
N GLY A 726 25.37 14.80 -36.88
CA GLY A 726 26.41 15.26 -35.97
C GLY A 726 26.49 14.44 -34.67
N PHE A 727 25.35 14.03 -34.12
CA PHE A 727 25.27 13.16 -32.95
C PHE A 727 25.78 11.75 -33.25
N ASP A 728 25.37 11.17 -34.39
CA ASP A 728 25.78 9.81 -34.81
C ASP A 728 27.30 9.71 -35.03
N ARG A 729 27.95 10.75 -35.58
CA ARG A 729 29.42 10.79 -35.75
C ARG A 729 30.18 10.79 -34.42
N ARG A 730 29.65 11.44 -33.39
CA ARG A 730 30.27 11.54 -32.06
C ARG A 730 29.84 10.42 -31.10
N ARG A 731 28.86 9.60 -31.49
CA ARG A 731 28.21 8.57 -30.66
C ARG A 731 29.16 7.51 -30.09
N LYS A 732 30.23 7.12 -30.79
CA LYS A 732 31.17 6.10 -30.26
C LYS A 732 31.91 6.56 -28.99
N TRP A 733 32.09 7.88 -28.84
CA TRP A 733 32.71 8.51 -27.67
C TRP A 733 31.65 9.04 -26.69
N MET A 734 30.50 9.48 -27.23
CA MET A 734 29.42 10.03 -26.43
C MET A 734 28.47 9.00 -25.84
N ALA A 735 28.27 7.80 -26.39
CA ALA A 735 27.35 6.81 -25.79
C ALA A 735 27.84 6.39 -24.38
N PRO A 736 29.15 6.16 -24.20
CA PRO A 736 29.92 6.26 -22.97
C PRO A 736 29.38 7.22 -21.93
N LEU A 737 29.58 8.46 -22.37
CA LEU A 737 29.42 9.70 -21.64
C LEU A 737 27.96 10.06 -21.45
N VAL A 738 27.04 9.73 -22.35
CA VAL A 738 25.60 9.99 -22.29
C VAL A 738 24.94 8.99 -21.37
N ILE A 739 25.36 7.72 -21.37
CA ILE A 739 24.92 6.75 -20.35
C ILE A 739 25.47 7.18 -18.99
N ALA A 740 26.73 7.61 -18.91
CA ALA A 740 27.34 8.10 -17.68
C ALA A 740 26.78 9.45 -17.20
N THR A 741 26.39 10.37 -18.10
CA THR A 741 25.85 11.70 -17.79
C THR A 741 24.34 11.71 -17.66
N ALA A 742 23.61 10.78 -18.28
CA ALA A 742 22.24 10.48 -17.90
C ALA A 742 22.22 9.78 -16.54
N GLY A 743 23.19 8.88 -16.26
CA GLY A 743 23.41 8.30 -14.94
C GLY A 743 23.76 9.37 -13.89
N LEU A 744 24.71 10.26 -14.19
CA LEU A 744 25.15 11.37 -13.34
C LEU A 744 24.10 12.47 -13.26
N GLY A 745 23.38 12.77 -14.34
CA GLY A 745 22.31 13.75 -14.40
C GLY A 745 21.06 13.26 -13.67
N ALA A 746 20.78 11.95 -13.72
CA ALA A 746 19.81 11.33 -12.84
C ALA A 746 20.31 11.30 -11.40
N LEU A 747 21.61 11.10 -11.15
CA LEU A 747 22.21 11.23 -9.81
C LEU A 747 22.12 12.68 -9.28
N ILE A 748 22.39 13.68 -10.11
CA ILE A 748 22.30 15.10 -9.80
C ILE A 748 20.84 15.48 -9.61
N LEU A 749 19.91 15.03 -10.45
CA LEU A 749 18.47 15.16 -10.22
C LEU A 749 18.05 14.47 -8.91
N VAL A 750 18.68 13.34 -8.58
CA VAL A 750 18.56 12.63 -7.29
C VAL A 750 19.15 13.45 -6.12
N PHE A 751 20.19 14.24 -6.31
CA PHE A 751 20.70 15.13 -5.26
C PHE A 751 19.96 16.48 -5.20
N SER A 752 19.42 16.98 -6.32
CA SER A 752 18.79 18.29 -6.45
C SER A 752 17.29 18.30 -6.19
N LEU A 753 16.58 17.16 -6.32
CA LEU A 753 15.15 17.03 -6.00
C LEU A 753 14.91 16.32 -4.65
N GLN A 754 15.74 16.58 -3.63
CA GLN A 754 15.60 15.97 -2.30
C GLN A 754 14.27 16.38 -1.64
N GLN A 755 13.21 15.59 -1.86
CA GLN A 755 12.11 15.47 -0.91
C GLN A 755 12.30 14.15 -0.17
N THR A 756 12.57 14.25 1.13
CA THR A 756 12.73 13.14 2.06
C THR A 756 11.36 12.82 2.66
N ASP A 757 10.89 11.57 2.65
CA ASP A 757 9.61 11.18 3.27
C ASP A 757 9.55 11.63 4.75
N SER A 758 8.39 12.11 5.20
CA SER A 758 8.15 12.55 6.59
C SER A 758 8.49 11.44 7.60
N SER A 759 8.23 10.18 7.25
CA SER A 759 8.51 9.00 8.08
C SER A 759 10.01 8.73 8.19
N VAL A 760 10.78 8.97 7.12
CA VAL A 760 12.25 8.85 7.15
C VAL A 760 12.85 9.93 8.03
N LEU A 761 12.42 11.18 7.86
CA LEU A 761 12.85 12.30 8.71
C LEU A 761 12.49 12.07 10.18
N TYR A 762 11.28 11.58 10.44
CA TYR A 762 10.84 11.19 11.77
C TYR A 762 11.73 10.09 12.37
N ASN A 763 12.01 9.02 11.64
CA ASN A 763 12.86 7.92 12.12
C ASN A 763 14.30 8.39 12.40
N GLN A 764 14.87 9.23 11.54
CA GLN A 764 16.18 9.86 11.79
C GLN A 764 16.14 10.75 13.03
N GLY A 765 15.07 11.53 13.20
CA GLY A 765 14.85 12.35 14.39
C GLY A 765 14.75 11.49 15.65
N LEU A 766 14.05 10.37 15.60
CA LEU A 766 13.90 9.42 16.69
C LEU A 766 15.22 8.73 17.05
N GLU A 767 16.05 8.41 16.07
CA GLU A 767 17.39 7.87 16.28
C GLU A 767 18.27 8.86 17.05
N GLU A 768 18.31 10.13 16.61
CA GLU A 768 19.07 11.17 17.32
C GLU A 768 18.48 11.49 18.70
N PHE A 769 17.14 11.46 18.84
CA PHE A 769 16.46 11.61 20.12
C PHE A 769 16.83 10.49 21.10
N THR A 770 16.91 9.24 20.63
CA THR A 770 17.29 8.07 21.44
C THR A 770 18.75 8.17 21.89
N LYS A 771 19.63 8.75 21.06
CA LYS A 771 21.00 9.13 21.43
C LYS A 771 21.06 10.38 22.33
N GLN A 772 19.93 10.87 22.82
CA GLN A 772 19.77 12.07 23.67
C GLN A 772 20.20 13.39 23.01
N ARG A 773 20.27 13.46 21.68
CA ARG A 773 20.73 14.65 20.93
C ARG A 773 19.55 15.47 20.43
N CYS A 774 18.84 16.12 21.35
CA CYS A 774 17.65 16.91 21.03
C CYS A 774 17.92 18.02 20.00
N ASP A 775 19.09 18.65 20.01
CA ASP A 775 19.47 19.69 19.04
C ASP A 775 19.50 19.22 17.58
N LYS A 776 19.84 17.94 17.35
CA LYS A 776 19.80 17.32 16.02
C LYS A 776 18.44 16.74 15.68
N ALA A 777 17.70 16.25 16.68
CA ALA A 777 16.38 15.67 16.50
C ALA A 777 15.30 16.72 16.16
N LYS A 778 15.32 17.88 16.86
CA LYS A 778 14.35 18.98 16.66
C LYS A 778 14.17 19.40 15.19
N PRO A 779 15.22 19.75 14.41
CA PRO A 779 15.04 20.17 13.02
C PRO A 779 14.51 19.04 12.11
N LEU A 780 14.82 17.78 12.41
CA LEU A 780 14.30 16.63 11.66
C LEU A 780 12.80 16.44 11.89
N PHE A 781 12.36 16.54 13.15
CA PHE A 781 10.94 16.52 13.48
C PHE A 781 10.19 17.72 12.87
N GLU A 782 10.78 18.91 12.90
CA GLU A 782 10.18 20.11 12.30
C GLU A 782 9.96 19.95 10.79
N GLN A 783 10.94 19.39 10.08
CA GLN A 783 10.79 19.10 8.65
C GLN A 783 9.73 18.03 8.38
N ALA A 784 9.70 16.95 9.18
CA ALA A 784 8.67 15.92 9.06
C ALA A 784 7.25 16.50 9.21
N MET A 785 7.03 17.33 10.23
CA MET A 785 5.75 18.00 10.48
C MET A 785 5.30 18.92 9.33
N LYS A 786 6.24 19.63 8.69
CA LYS A 786 5.95 20.54 7.57
C LYS A 786 5.63 19.79 6.29
N LEU A 787 6.26 18.64 6.05
CA LEU A 787 6.15 17.90 4.81
C LEU A 787 4.80 17.18 4.67
N SER A 788 4.34 16.51 5.73
CA SER A 788 3.11 15.70 5.69
C SER A 788 2.29 15.91 6.95
N PRO A 789 1.60 17.06 7.11
CA PRO A 789 1.04 17.45 8.41
C PRO A 789 -0.13 16.60 8.90
N ASN A 790 -0.68 15.72 8.07
CA ASN A 790 -1.72 14.76 8.45
C ASN A 790 -1.19 13.33 8.51
N ALA A 791 0.08 13.06 8.23
CA ALA A 791 0.64 11.72 8.33
C ALA A 791 0.80 11.31 9.81
N PRO A 792 0.69 10.01 10.15
CA PRO A 792 1.01 9.53 11.49
C PRO A 792 2.41 9.95 11.96
N SER A 793 3.39 9.99 11.05
CA SER A 793 4.75 10.45 11.35
C SER A 793 4.82 11.91 11.79
N ALA A 794 3.92 12.79 11.33
CA ALA A 794 3.87 14.18 11.76
C ALA A 794 3.27 14.36 13.16
N ILE A 795 2.35 13.48 13.57
CA ILE A 795 1.83 13.44 14.95
C ILE A 795 2.94 13.01 15.90
N ASN A 796 3.61 11.91 15.56
CA ASN A 796 4.73 11.41 16.36
C ASN A 796 5.85 12.45 16.42
N ALA A 797 6.21 13.08 15.29
CA ALA A 797 7.19 14.15 15.26
C ALA A 797 6.78 15.36 16.12
N ASN A 798 5.51 15.78 16.11
CA ASN A 798 4.98 16.82 17.01
C ASN A 798 5.24 16.48 18.47
N TYR A 799 4.87 15.26 18.88
CA TYR A 799 5.04 14.79 20.23
C TYR A 799 6.52 14.79 20.65
N TYR A 800 7.40 14.13 19.89
CA TYR A 800 8.83 14.06 20.26
C TYR A 800 9.54 15.42 20.16
N TYR A 801 9.11 16.31 19.26
CA TYR A 801 9.58 17.69 19.20
C TYR A 801 9.25 18.44 20.50
N ALA A 802 8.02 18.31 21.02
CA ALA A 802 7.64 18.88 22.31
C ALA A 802 8.40 18.25 23.49
N ILE A 803 8.62 16.92 23.46
CA ILE A 803 9.40 16.22 24.50
C ILE A 803 10.87 16.71 24.54
N CYS A 804 11.48 17.07 23.41
CA CYS A 804 12.81 17.70 23.41
C CYS A 804 12.83 18.96 24.27
N PHE A 805 11.86 19.87 24.08
CA PHE A 805 11.76 21.09 24.88
C PHE A 805 11.44 20.81 26.35
N TYR A 806 10.63 19.78 26.64
CA TYR A 806 10.38 19.32 28.00
C TYR A 806 11.67 18.85 28.69
N LYS A 807 12.48 18.03 28.02
CA LYS A 807 13.78 17.54 28.54
C LYS A 807 14.77 18.68 28.76
N GLU A 808 14.74 19.70 27.90
CA GLU A 808 15.53 20.93 28.00
C GLU A 808 14.99 21.92 29.05
N ARG A 809 13.86 21.60 29.70
CA ARG A 809 13.18 22.42 30.72
C ARG A 809 12.64 23.76 30.22
N HIS A 810 12.36 23.86 28.91
CA HIS A 810 11.71 25.01 28.31
C HIS A 810 10.18 24.95 28.49
N TRP A 811 9.71 25.14 29.73
CA TRP A 811 8.33 24.84 30.13
C TRP A 811 7.24 25.58 29.35
N GLU A 812 7.41 26.88 29.09
CA GLU A 812 6.42 27.67 28.32
C GLU A 812 6.26 27.11 26.90
N LYS A 813 7.39 26.89 26.21
CA LYS A 813 7.38 26.33 24.86
C LYS A 813 6.81 24.91 24.82
N THR A 814 7.06 24.10 25.84
CA THR A 814 6.47 22.77 25.97
C THR A 814 4.95 22.83 26.08
N ILE A 815 4.41 23.75 26.91
CA ILE A 815 2.97 23.96 27.05
C ILE A 815 2.39 24.35 25.69
N ASP A 816 2.95 25.37 25.05
CA ASP A 816 2.45 25.88 23.75
C ASP A 816 2.41 24.78 22.68
N LEU A 817 3.47 23.95 22.59
CA LEU A 817 3.56 22.88 21.59
C LEU A 817 2.58 21.75 21.87
N PHE A 818 2.40 21.34 23.13
CA PHE A 818 1.43 20.32 23.48
C PHE A 818 -0.02 20.83 23.34
N GLU A 819 -0.30 22.10 23.63
CA GLU A 819 -1.61 22.70 23.37
C GLU A 819 -1.94 22.70 21.87
N GLN A 820 -0.95 23.03 21.03
CA GLN A 820 -1.09 22.91 19.57
C GLN A 820 -1.33 21.46 19.12
N LEU A 821 -0.63 20.48 19.72
CA LEU A 821 -0.84 19.06 19.43
C LEU A 821 -2.27 18.64 19.77
N VAL A 822 -2.76 18.97 20.96
CA VAL A 822 -4.12 18.64 21.42
C VAL A 822 -5.17 19.31 20.52
N ALA A 823 -4.97 20.59 20.16
CA ALA A 823 -5.89 21.30 19.29
C ALA A 823 -5.93 20.74 17.85
N ARG A 824 -4.78 20.30 17.33
CA ARG A 824 -4.65 19.82 15.95
C ARG A 824 -4.98 18.33 15.78
N TYR A 825 -4.70 17.52 16.81
CA TYR A 825 -4.90 16.07 16.81
C TYR A 825 -5.64 15.63 18.08
N PRO A 826 -6.89 16.09 18.27
CA PRO A 826 -7.67 15.79 19.49
C PRO A 826 -7.93 14.30 19.71
N ASP A 827 -7.83 13.48 18.66
CA ASP A 827 -8.05 12.03 18.70
C ASP A 827 -6.73 11.23 18.73
N SER A 828 -5.60 11.90 18.94
CA SER A 828 -4.30 11.23 19.01
C SER A 828 -4.15 10.44 20.31
N VAL A 829 -3.48 9.29 20.22
CA VAL A 829 -3.04 8.50 21.39
C VAL A 829 -2.19 9.32 22.38
N TYR A 830 -1.55 10.40 21.92
CA TYR A 830 -0.71 11.27 22.75
C TYR A 830 -1.49 12.34 23.51
N VAL A 831 -2.80 12.53 23.28
CA VAL A 831 -3.54 13.62 23.93
C VAL A 831 -3.50 13.54 25.46
N PRO A 832 -3.82 12.40 26.10
CA PRO A 832 -3.76 12.31 27.57
C PRO A 832 -2.36 12.60 28.12
N GLU A 833 -1.32 12.19 27.40
CA GLU A 833 0.07 12.43 27.75
C GLU A 833 0.49 13.89 27.58
N ALA A 834 0.09 14.51 26.46
CA ALA A 834 0.34 15.90 26.16
C ALA A 834 -0.31 16.81 27.22
N GLU A 835 -1.56 16.53 27.61
CA GLU A 835 -2.24 17.23 28.70
C GLU A 835 -1.51 17.08 30.03
N PHE A 836 -1.01 15.88 30.33
CA PHE A 836 -0.22 15.63 31.53
C PHE A 836 1.08 16.45 31.54
N HIS A 837 1.79 16.52 30.41
CA HIS A 837 2.98 17.36 30.27
C HIS A 837 2.69 18.87 30.33
N ILE A 838 1.53 19.33 29.82
CA ILE A 838 1.07 20.71 30.02
C ILE A 838 0.90 21.00 31.52
N ALA A 839 0.22 20.12 32.25
CA ALA A 839 0.00 20.28 33.68
C ALA A 839 1.31 20.28 34.48
N LEU A 840 2.28 19.42 34.12
CA LEU A 840 3.63 19.44 34.69
C LEU A 840 4.38 20.72 34.35
N GLY A 841 4.31 21.21 33.11
CA GLY A 841 4.92 22.47 32.70
C GLY A 841 4.38 23.65 33.53
N LEU A 842 3.06 23.72 33.69
CA LEU A 842 2.40 24.75 34.52
C LEU A 842 2.85 24.67 35.98
N ASN A 843 2.99 23.46 36.53
CA ASN A 843 3.47 23.26 37.90
C ASN A 843 4.91 23.74 38.06
N ASN A 844 5.80 23.41 37.12
CA ASN A 844 7.21 23.83 37.13
C ASN A 844 7.38 25.35 36.94
N LEU A 845 6.44 26.02 36.26
CA LEU A 845 6.37 27.49 36.18
C LEU A 845 5.79 28.15 37.44
N GLY A 846 5.45 27.37 38.47
CA GLY A 846 4.83 27.87 39.70
C GLY A 846 3.34 28.19 39.58
N ARG A 847 2.71 27.93 38.42
CA ARG A 847 1.28 28.15 38.16
C ARG A 847 0.43 27.00 38.71
N LYS A 848 0.59 26.68 39.99
CA LYS A 848 0.02 25.49 40.65
C LYS A 848 -1.50 25.38 40.51
N GLY A 849 -2.24 26.49 40.60
CA GLY A 849 -3.70 26.48 40.43
C GLY A 849 -4.14 26.02 39.04
N GLN A 850 -3.45 26.48 37.99
CA GLN A 850 -3.73 26.05 36.61
C GLN A 850 -3.31 24.59 36.38
N ALA A 851 -2.17 24.18 36.97
CA ALA A 851 -1.71 22.80 36.91
C ALA A 851 -2.73 21.82 37.53
N VAL A 852 -3.24 22.12 38.73
CA VAL A 852 -4.25 21.32 39.42
C VAL A 852 -5.52 21.21 38.58
N ALA A 853 -6.01 22.32 38.02
CA ALA A 853 -7.19 22.31 37.16
C ALA A 853 -6.99 21.41 35.93
N LYS A 854 -5.83 21.48 35.28
CA LYS A 854 -5.50 20.65 34.10
C LYS A 854 -5.33 19.18 34.47
N PHE A 855 -4.71 18.86 35.60
CA PHE A 855 -4.67 17.49 36.09
C PHE A 855 -6.08 16.95 36.36
N GLN A 856 -6.94 17.72 37.02
CA GLN A 856 -8.33 17.31 37.25
C GLN A 856 -9.08 17.06 35.93
N SER A 857 -8.85 17.87 34.89
CA SER A 857 -9.48 17.64 33.58
C SER A 857 -9.08 16.30 32.96
N ILE A 858 -7.82 15.85 33.11
CA ILE A 858 -7.36 14.55 32.61
C ILE A 858 -8.13 13.40 33.30
N LEU A 859 -8.39 13.50 34.60
CA LEU A 859 -9.15 12.48 35.33
C LEU A 859 -10.60 12.37 34.87
N VAL A 860 -11.17 13.48 34.42
CA VAL A 860 -12.56 13.55 33.94
C VAL A 860 -12.66 13.14 32.46
N GLN A 861 -11.75 13.65 31.62
CA GLN A 861 -11.79 13.46 30.17
C GLN A 861 -11.15 12.14 29.73
N HIS A 862 -10.16 11.64 30.48
CA HIS A 862 -9.39 10.45 30.14
C HIS A 862 -9.25 9.45 31.31
N PRO A 863 -10.36 9.07 31.99
CA PRO A 863 -10.31 8.28 33.24
C PRO A 863 -9.65 6.90 33.09
N ALA A 864 -9.73 6.30 31.90
CA ALA A 864 -9.16 4.99 31.59
C ALA A 864 -7.73 5.05 31.01
N SER A 865 -7.17 6.26 30.82
CA SER A 865 -5.81 6.43 30.33
C SER A 865 -4.79 6.07 31.42
N PRO A 866 -3.63 5.46 31.08
CA PRO A 866 -2.51 5.31 32.03
C PRO A 866 -2.13 6.64 32.70
N TRP A 867 -2.29 7.76 31.98
CA TRP A 867 -2.01 9.11 32.49
C TRP A 867 -2.96 9.59 33.58
N ALA A 868 -4.16 8.99 33.72
CA ALA A 868 -5.04 9.28 34.84
C ALA A 868 -4.44 8.79 36.18
N GLY A 869 -3.76 7.64 36.18
CA GLY A 869 -3.01 7.15 37.35
C GLY A 869 -1.93 8.14 37.75
N HIS A 870 -1.04 8.50 36.81
CA HIS A 870 0.02 9.49 37.04
C HIS A 870 -0.50 10.85 37.49
N THR A 871 -1.65 11.27 36.98
CA THR A 871 -2.33 12.52 37.33
C THR A 871 -2.78 12.56 38.78
N ARG A 872 -3.41 11.48 39.29
CA ARG A 872 -3.81 11.38 40.71
C ARG A 872 -2.60 11.55 41.62
N THR A 873 -1.51 10.88 41.28
CA THR A 873 -0.22 10.99 41.99
C THR A 873 0.31 12.41 42.03
N GLN A 874 0.35 13.12 40.90
CA GLN A 874 0.86 14.49 40.85
C GLN A 874 -0.02 15.46 41.66
N LEU A 875 -1.34 15.30 41.62
CA LEU A 875 -2.26 16.09 42.43
C LEU A 875 -2.01 15.91 43.93
N GLU A 876 -1.74 14.68 44.38
CA GLU A 876 -1.40 14.41 45.78
C GLU A 876 -0.05 15.02 46.19
N VAL A 877 0.96 14.94 45.32
CA VAL A 877 2.26 15.59 45.55
C VAL A 877 2.11 17.11 45.68
N ILE A 878 1.30 17.73 44.82
CA ILE A 878 1.03 19.18 44.83
C ILE A 878 0.24 19.56 46.09
N ALA A 879 -0.74 18.76 46.49
CA ALA A 879 -1.60 19.02 47.65
C ALA A 879 -0.85 18.94 49.00
N ARG A 880 0.21 18.12 49.10
CA ARG A 880 0.83 17.78 50.38
C ARG A 880 2.27 18.29 50.58
N GLY A 881 2.91 18.91 49.59
CA GLY A 881 4.20 19.57 49.78
C GLY A 881 5.36 18.66 50.23
N ALA A 882 5.40 17.42 49.72
CA ALA A 882 6.25 16.26 50.07
C ALA A 882 5.59 15.28 51.05
N VAL A 883 5.48 14.02 50.63
CA VAL A 883 4.72 12.98 51.36
C VAL A 883 5.65 11.87 51.90
N PRO A 884 5.56 11.54 53.20
CA PRO A 884 6.22 10.36 53.79
C PRO A 884 5.61 9.03 53.31
N PRO A 885 6.38 7.93 53.34
CA PRO A 885 6.06 6.62 52.72
C PRO A 885 4.67 6.04 53.00
N GLY A 886 4.12 6.26 54.19
CA GLY A 886 2.97 5.52 54.70
C GLY A 886 1.59 6.03 54.28
N SER A 887 1.49 7.20 53.63
CA SER A 887 0.18 7.87 53.39
C SER A 887 -0.35 7.80 51.96
N VAL A 888 0.34 7.10 51.05
CA VAL A 888 -0.11 6.88 49.67
C VAL A 888 -1.20 5.79 49.62
N ALA A 889 -1.03 4.72 50.41
CA ALA A 889 -2.01 3.64 50.52
C ALA A 889 -3.31 4.04 51.25
N SER A 890 -3.27 4.98 52.20
CA SER A 890 -4.48 5.44 52.90
C SER A 890 -5.28 6.51 52.14
N ALA A 891 -4.70 7.13 51.10
CA ALA A 891 -5.31 8.19 50.31
C ALA A 891 -6.07 7.67 49.06
N LEU A 892 -5.62 6.56 48.49
CA LEU A 892 -6.17 5.98 47.25
C LEU A 892 -7.40 5.07 47.49
N GLY A 893 -7.77 4.81 48.74
CA GLY A 893 -8.80 3.82 49.13
C GLY A 893 -8.24 2.39 49.26
N ALA A 894 -8.93 1.52 49.98
CA ALA A 894 -8.49 0.14 50.22
C ALA A 894 -8.85 -0.78 49.05
N GLY A 895 -7.84 -1.47 48.48
CA GLY A 895 -8.03 -2.47 47.43
C GLY A 895 -6.74 -2.84 46.72
N PRO A 896 -6.72 -3.91 45.90
CA PRO A 896 -5.50 -4.33 45.22
C PRO A 896 -4.95 -3.27 44.27
N ARG A 897 -5.78 -2.75 43.36
CA ARG A 897 -5.34 -1.75 42.38
C ARG A 897 -4.67 -0.52 43.01
N THR A 898 -5.20 -0.05 44.14
CA THR A 898 -4.74 1.17 44.81
C THR A 898 -3.43 0.95 45.58
N GLU A 899 -3.23 -0.23 46.19
CA GLU A 899 -1.95 -0.60 46.82
C GLU A 899 -0.84 -0.80 45.77
N PHE A 900 -1.18 -1.34 44.60
CA PHE A 900 -0.26 -1.45 43.46
C PHE A 900 0.14 -0.07 42.92
N ASP A 901 -0.84 0.80 42.66
CA ASP A 901 -0.61 2.15 42.17
C ASP A 901 0.26 2.95 43.16
N ALA A 902 0.06 2.79 44.46
CA ALA A 902 0.91 3.40 45.50
C ALA A 902 2.37 2.96 45.41
N ALA A 903 2.62 1.67 45.15
CA ALA A 903 3.97 1.14 44.96
C ALA A 903 4.63 1.68 43.68
N MET A 904 3.85 1.86 42.60
CA MET A 904 4.30 2.50 41.36
C MET A 904 4.72 3.96 41.57
N VAL A 905 4.01 4.72 42.41
CA VAL A 905 4.42 6.08 42.76
C VAL A 905 5.80 6.11 43.41
N LEU A 906 6.05 5.21 44.35
CA LEU A 906 7.36 5.11 45.00
C LEU A 906 8.46 4.74 43.99
N TYR A 907 8.13 3.89 43.02
CA TYR A 907 9.03 3.47 41.96
C TYR A 907 9.41 4.63 41.01
N ASP A 908 8.41 5.44 40.62
CA ASP A 908 8.57 6.61 39.75
C ASP A 908 9.33 7.74 40.45
N LEU A 909 9.14 7.91 41.76
CA LEU A 909 9.91 8.82 42.61
C LEU A 909 11.35 8.35 42.89
N ASN A 910 11.78 7.24 42.29
CA ASN A 910 13.08 6.61 42.49
C ASN A 910 13.35 6.19 43.96
N ARG A 911 12.30 5.99 44.77
CA ARG A 911 12.38 5.47 46.14
C ARG A 911 12.34 3.94 46.12
N LEU A 912 13.30 3.37 45.38
CA LEU A 912 13.28 1.99 44.92
C LEU A 912 13.20 0.94 46.04
N LYS A 913 13.77 1.22 47.22
CA LYS A 913 13.68 0.31 48.36
C LYS A 913 12.23 0.15 48.84
N GLU A 914 11.55 1.27 49.01
CA GLU A 914 10.19 1.33 49.53
C GLU A 914 9.18 0.84 48.49
N ALA A 915 9.41 1.17 47.22
CA ALA A 915 8.64 0.62 46.10
C ALA A 915 8.74 -0.91 46.07
N GLY A 916 9.95 -1.44 46.17
CA GLY A 916 10.18 -2.89 46.21
C GLY A 916 9.49 -3.58 47.38
N ASP A 917 9.58 -3.01 48.59
CA ASP A 917 8.90 -3.54 49.76
C ASP A 917 7.36 -3.52 49.59
N ALA A 918 6.81 -2.46 48.99
CA ALA A 918 5.38 -2.34 48.71
C ALA A 918 4.90 -3.35 47.66
N PHE A 919 5.63 -3.53 46.55
CA PHE A 919 5.31 -4.52 45.52
C PHE A 919 5.41 -5.96 46.04
N ARG A 920 6.44 -6.27 46.84
CA ARG A 920 6.57 -7.60 47.47
C ARG A 920 5.40 -7.87 48.41
N ASN A 921 5.02 -6.90 49.22
CA ASN A 921 3.87 -7.03 50.12
C ASN A 921 2.57 -7.22 49.33
N PHE A 922 2.39 -6.48 48.23
CA PHE A 922 1.26 -6.63 47.33
C PHE A 922 1.15 -8.06 46.77
N ALA A 923 2.22 -8.55 46.14
CA ALA A 923 2.24 -9.87 45.51
C ALA A 923 2.02 -11.02 46.52
N ASN A 924 2.36 -10.81 47.80
CA ASN A 924 2.11 -11.78 48.87
C ASN A 924 0.69 -11.70 49.42
N LYS A 925 0.13 -10.49 49.52
CA LYS A 925 -1.21 -10.24 50.05
C LYS A 925 -2.31 -10.58 49.04
N TYR A 926 -2.07 -10.37 47.75
CA TYR A 926 -3.02 -10.57 46.66
C TYR A 926 -2.45 -11.54 45.61
N PRO A 927 -2.27 -12.83 45.95
CA PRO A 927 -1.58 -13.80 45.10
C PRO A 927 -2.32 -14.18 43.80
N GLU A 928 -3.64 -14.04 43.77
CA GLU A 928 -4.53 -14.41 42.65
C GLU A 928 -5.06 -13.19 41.87
N ASP A 929 -4.60 -11.99 42.23
CA ASP A 929 -5.03 -10.75 41.57
C ASP A 929 -4.35 -10.60 40.20
N GLU A 930 -5.03 -9.95 39.25
CA GLU A 930 -4.51 -9.75 37.90
C GLU A 930 -3.21 -8.94 37.85
N LEU A 931 -2.88 -8.19 38.91
CA LEU A 931 -1.65 -7.40 39.05
C LEU A 931 -0.56 -8.11 39.86
N ALA A 932 -0.78 -9.36 40.30
CA ALA A 932 0.15 -10.06 41.18
C ALA A 932 1.50 -10.38 40.50
N ASP A 933 1.46 -10.70 39.21
CA ASP A 933 2.64 -10.95 38.39
C ASP A 933 3.35 -9.64 38.00
N ASP A 934 2.58 -8.59 37.67
CA ASP A 934 3.08 -7.22 37.52
C ASP A 934 3.86 -6.78 38.78
N ALA A 935 3.29 -6.97 39.96
CA ALA A 935 3.91 -6.52 41.22
C ALA A 935 5.19 -7.30 41.52
N SER A 936 5.16 -8.61 41.27
CA SER A 936 6.35 -9.45 41.38
C SER A 936 7.45 -8.96 40.42
N MET A 937 7.09 -8.54 39.21
CA MET A 937 8.04 -8.00 38.24
C MET A 937 8.60 -6.64 38.67
N TYR A 938 7.75 -5.71 39.13
CA TYR A 938 8.20 -4.39 39.59
C TYR A 938 9.02 -4.44 40.89
N TYR A 939 8.79 -5.43 41.76
CA TYR A 939 9.70 -5.73 42.87
C TYR A 939 11.08 -6.15 42.35
N CYS A 940 11.13 -7.07 41.38
CA CYS A 940 12.39 -7.49 40.74
C CYS A 940 13.10 -6.32 40.05
N PHE A 941 12.37 -5.43 39.38
CA PHE A 941 12.94 -4.22 38.79
C PHE A 941 13.45 -3.23 39.83
N SER A 942 12.80 -3.14 40.98
CA SER A 942 13.24 -2.31 42.09
C SER A 942 14.60 -2.80 42.63
N LEU A 943 14.80 -4.12 42.72
CA LEU A 943 16.09 -4.73 43.05
C LEU A 943 17.13 -4.48 41.96
N PHE A 944 16.76 -4.70 40.70
CA PHE A 944 17.64 -4.49 39.55
C PHE A 944 18.17 -3.05 39.46
N ARG A 945 17.29 -2.05 39.61
CA ARG A 945 17.68 -0.61 39.60
C ARG A 945 18.50 -0.18 40.83
N ARG A 946 18.49 -1.00 41.89
CA ARG A 946 19.36 -0.83 43.07
C ARG A 946 20.65 -1.65 42.95
N GLU A 947 20.90 -2.24 41.78
CA GLU A 947 22.07 -3.08 41.49
C GLU A 947 22.17 -4.34 42.40
N MET A 948 21.05 -4.75 42.99
CA MET A 948 20.93 -5.96 43.81
C MET A 948 20.68 -7.17 42.90
N TYR A 949 21.66 -7.47 42.05
CA TYR A 949 21.50 -8.45 40.96
C TYR A 949 21.31 -9.88 41.45
N LEU A 950 21.92 -10.27 42.57
CA LEU A 950 21.77 -11.61 43.15
C LEU A 950 20.34 -11.84 43.65
N GLU A 951 19.82 -10.87 44.40
CA GLU A 951 18.45 -10.88 44.92
C GLU A 951 17.43 -10.78 43.77
N ALA A 952 17.70 -9.94 42.76
CA ALA A 952 16.86 -9.85 41.58
C ALA A 952 16.77 -11.19 40.84
N ILE A 953 17.87 -11.94 40.67
CA ILE A 953 17.84 -13.27 40.04
C ILE A 953 16.98 -14.24 40.84
N ALA A 954 17.14 -14.28 42.17
CA ALA A 954 16.37 -15.19 43.03
C ALA A 954 14.87 -14.92 42.91
N GLU A 955 14.47 -13.65 42.97
CA GLU A 955 13.06 -13.25 42.91
C GLU A 955 12.47 -13.39 41.51
N LEU A 956 13.23 -13.12 40.44
CA LEU A 956 12.82 -13.38 39.07
C LEU A 956 12.59 -14.88 38.82
N GLN A 957 13.41 -15.75 39.42
CA GLN A 957 13.20 -17.21 39.33
C GLN A 957 11.96 -17.65 40.09
N ILE A 958 11.65 -17.03 41.23
CA ILE A 958 10.40 -17.28 41.98
C ILE A 958 9.20 -16.82 41.14
N MET A 959 9.25 -15.63 40.56
CA MET A 959 8.21 -15.08 39.68
C MET A 959 7.93 -16.01 38.49
N VAL A 960 8.98 -16.48 37.80
CA VAL A 960 8.86 -17.40 36.67
C VAL A 960 8.19 -18.73 37.05
N LYS A 961 8.44 -19.22 38.26
CA LYS A 961 7.82 -20.45 38.77
C LYS A 961 6.37 -20.23 39.22
N ARG A 962 6.11 -19.08 39.85
CA ARG A 962 4.83 -18.74 40.46
C ARG A 962 3.79 -18.31 39.42
N PHE A 963 4.20 -17.63 38.36
CA PHE A 963 3.32 -17.11 37.30
C PHE A 963 3.73 -17.62 35.90
N PRO A 964 3.68 -18.94 35.63
CA PRO A 964 4.24 -19.54 34.40
C PRO A 964 3.55 -19.10 33.11
N GLN A 965 2.34 -18.52 33.19
CA GLN A 965 1.57 -18.00 32.05
C GLN A 965 1.67 -16.48 31.90
N SER A 966 2.46 -15.79 32.73
CA SER A 966 2.59 -14.33 32.69
C SER A 966 3.22 -13.85 31.37
N SER A 967 2.74 -12.71 30.86
CA SER A 967 3.37 -12.04 29.72
C SER A 967 4.79 -11.54 30.01
N TRP A 968 5.18 -11.42 31.29
CA TRP A 968 6.52 -10.99 31.71
C TRP A 968 7.58 -12.09 31.62
N ILE A 969 7.22 -13.35 31.38
CA ILE A 969 8.19 -14.46 31.38
C ILE A 969 9.40 -14.22 30.43
N PRO A 970 9.22 -13.76 29.18
CA PRO A 970 10.35 -13.46 28.31
C PRO A 970 11.24 -12.31 28.85
N GLU A 971 10.61 -11.32 29.48
CA GLU A 971 11.29 -10.16 30.08
C GLU A 971 12.07 -10.57 31.34
N ALA A 972 11.44 -11.30 32.25
CA ALA A 972 12.05 -11.84 33.46
C ALA A 972 13.27 -12.71 33.15
N ARG A 973 13.17 -13.58 32.14
CA ARG A 973 14.27 -14.43 31.67
C ARG A 973 15.40 -13.62 31.04
N TYR A 974 15.08 -12.56 30.30
CA TYR A 974 16.08 -11.61 29.81
C TYR A 974 16.79 -10.90 30.97
N HIS A 975 16.06 -10.38 31.96
CA HIS A 975 16.62 -9.69 33.11
C HIS A 975 17.44 -10.61 34.05
N ILE A 976 17.10 -11.90 34.15
CA ILE A 976 17.99 -12.90 34.77
C ILE A 976 19.34 -12.94 34.03
N GLY A 977 19.30 -13.01 32.70
CA GLY A 977 20.52 -13.04 31.88
C GLY A 977 21.36 -11.77 32.03
N VAL A 978 20.72 -10.59 32.04
CA VAL A 978 21.42 -9.31 32.24
C VAL A 978 22.02 -9.22 33.65
N SER A 979 21.28 -9.60 34.69
CA SER A 979 21.81 -9.65 36.06
C SER A 979 23.00 -10.61 36.18
N GLN A 980 22.95 -11.76 35.51
CA GLN A 980 24.05 -12.72 35.48
C GLN A 980 25.28 -12.15 34.74
N MET A 981 25.09 -11.34 33.70
CA MET A 981 26.20 -10.62 33.07
C MET A 981 26.86 -9.64 34.04
N HIS A 982 26.07 -8.85 34.79
CA HIS A 982 26.61 -7.92 35.81
C HIS A 982 27.38 -8.64 36.92
N LEU A 983 27.03 -9.90 37.20
CA LEU A 983 27.72 -10.77 38.17
C LEU A 983 28.88 -11.59 37.56
N GLY A 984 29.21 -11.41 36.27
CA GLY A 984 30.27 -12.15 35.59
C GLY A 984 29.94 -13.62 35.26
N GLN A 985 28.67 -14.03 35.35
CA GLN A 985 28.19 -15.39 35.14
C GLN A 985 27.81 -15.65 33.68
N ALA A 986 28.76 -15.47 32.75
CA ALA A 986 28.51 -15.49 31.30
C ALA A 986 27.83 -16.77 30.77
N GLN A 987 28.18 -17.95 31.31
CA GLN A 987 27.59 -19.21 30.89
C GLN A 987 26.09 -19.30 31.25
N GLN A 988 25.72 -18.81 32.43
CA GLN A 988 24.34 -18.82 32.90
C GLN A 988 23.52 -17.76 32.19
N ALA A 989 24.11 -16.58 31.95
CA ALA A 989 23.51 -15.51 31.16
C ALA A 989 23.18 -15.98 29.73
N THR A 990 24.10 -16.73 29.11
CA THR A 990 23.90 -17.34 27.79
C THR A 990 22.68 -18.26 27.78
N ALA A 991 22.57 -19.16 28.77
CA ALA A 991 21.43 -20.08 28.87
C ALA A 991 20.10 -19.32 29.07
N ALA A 992 20.10 -18.23 29.83
CA ALA A 992 18.91 -17.41 30.03
C ALA A 992 18.45 -16.71 28.74
N PHE A 993 19.38 -16.14 27.97
CA PHE A 993 19.08 -15.50 26.69
C PHE A 993 18.65 -16.50 25.61
N GLU A 994 19.31 -17.65 25.51
CA GLU A 994 18.93 -18.71 24.56
C GLU A 994 17.53 -19.25 24.85
N TRP A 995 17.14 -19.33 26.13
CA TRP A 995 15.79 -19.69 26.50
C TRP A 995 14.76 -18.71 25.91
N VAL A 996 15.02 -17.40 25.98
CA VAL A 996 14.14 -16.37 25.40
C VAL A 996 14.04 -16.50 23.88
N LEU A 997 15.17 -16.73 23.20
CA LEU A 997 15.18 -16.93 21.74
C LEU A 997 14.39 -18.17 21.31
N LYS A 998 14.45 -19.23 22.11
CA LYS A 998 13.78 -20.50 21.80
C LYS A 998 12.29 -20.46 22.10
N ASN A 999 11.89 -19.91 23.25
CA ASN A 999 10.52 -20.03 23.75
C ASN A 999 9.67 -18.77 23.51
N ALA A 1000 10.28 -17.63 23.20
CA ALA A 1000 9.59 -16.37 22.91
C ALA A 1000 10.21 -15.61 21.72
N PRO A 1001 10.38 -16.24 20.54
CA PRO A 1001 11.11 -15.68 19.40
C PRO A 1001 10.49 -14.40 18.80
N SER A 1002 9.18 -14.21 18.97
CA SER A 1002 8.45 -13.03 18.52
C SER A 1002 8.42 -11.88 19.54
N SER A 1003 8.92 -12.10 20.77
CA SER A 1003 8.99 -11.06 21.79
C SER A 1003 10.09 -10.03 21.49
N ARG A 1004 9.90 -8.76 21.89
CA ARG A 1004 10.96 -7.74 21.81
C ARG A 1004 12.26 -8.18 22.49
N TRP A 1005 12.14 -8.98 23.55
CA TRP A 1005 13.24 -9.54 24.33
C TRP A 1005 14.10 -10.53 23.55
N ALA A 1006 13.57 -11.19 22.52
CA ALA A 1006 14.38 -12.01 21.62
C ALA A 1006 15.32 -11.19 20.71
N GLY A 1007 15.02 -9.91 20.48
CA GLY A 1007 15.96 -8.97 19.86
C GLY A 1007 17.11 -8.65 20.81
N PHE A 1008 16.78 -8.17 22.01
CA PHE A 1008 17.77 -7.80 23.04
C PHE A 1008 18.64 -8.98 23.51
N SER A 1009 18.06 -10.18 23.65
CA SER A 1009 18.82 -11.40 23.96
C SER A 1009 19.86 -11.75 22.90
N ARG A 1010 19.58 -11.51 21.61
CA ARG A 1010 20.57 -11.70 20.52
C ARG A 1010 21.74 -10.73 20.63
N GLU A 1011 21.45 -9.47 20.95
CA GLU A 1011 22.48 -8.44 21.15
C GLU A 1011 23.38 -8.78 22.35
N LYS A 1012 22.79 -9.17 23.49
CA LYS A 1012 23.54 -9.56 24.69
C LYS A 1012 24.35 -10.83 24.51
N LEU A 1013 23.84 -11.83 23.76
CA LEU A 1013 24.63 -13.00 23.37
C LEU A 1013 25.81 -12.66 22.46
N ALA A 1014 25.68 -11.64 21.59
CA ALA A 1014 26.78 -11.16 20.78
C ALA A 1014 27.82 -10.40 21.62
N GLU A 1015 27.40 -9.70 22.68
CA GLU A 1015 28.27 -9.04 23.64
C GLU A 1015 29.08 -10.05 24.47
N ILE A 1016 28.48 -11.16 24.92
CA ILE A 1016 29.17 -12.25 25.64
C ILE A 1016 30.22 -12.97 24.75
N LYS A 1017 30.02 -12.99 23.42
CA LYS A 1017 30.90 -13.68 22.46
C LYS A 1017 32.08 -12.82 21.98
N LYS A 1018 32.11 -11.53 22.30
CA LYS A 1018 33.23 -10.63 22.07
C LYS A 1018 34.18 -10.68 23.25
#